data_AF-A0AAU8FPG6-F1
#
_entry.id   AF-A0AAU8FPG6-F1
#
_cell.length_a   1.000
_cell.length_b   1.000
_cell.length_c   1.000
_cell.angle_alpha   90.00
_cell.angle_beta   90.00
_cell.angle_gamma   90.00
#
_symmetry.space_group_name_H-M   'P 1'
#
loop_
_entity.id
_entity.type
_entity.pdbx_description
1 polymer ?
#
loop_
_entity_poly.entity_id
_entity_poly.type
_entity_poly.pdbx_seq_one_letter_code
_entity_poly.pdbx_strand_id
1 'polypeptide(L)'
;MDGQSAMKRQRVTRSDGKSINLVQRRGHLSYCYNACCCGRTDRGYAPVPVGLYKSEWLRRKLRNVVHMTKGGCLGPCTLANVATLLFDGHSVWFHSINYEWQIIAIFDYIESMVKADRYLVPPADLAEYVFQFYTWKGSGAFTELGQTALPADGIVFLTHADTDLLTLDRALQLLPDDFPKTTGIGLTALRSEEQMQQLLQREIGEAKIIIVRIHGRLSSIPGFNELVKRAGERGQHFIVVSGTGEFNPEFAAVSTVSPAVLHETLAYLQAGGYNNLIALLSYLSDHLLMTGFGADAPVHLPEHGIYHPDLPEYADPTDWLKYRDPSLPTIGITFYRAHWLSGNTAFVDAMIRSLEDRGVNVLPVFTSSLKSIDPQTGKPQAFGYFRREAGMGIDVLVNTISFAMTDLGPAVQSSEPPGALLDLNVPVLQAITSGMSLGPWESSARGLNPLDTAMNVAIPEFDGRIITVPVSFKEKGKEVRGYIPLENRVERVAGLAIRFARLKYLKNADKKVAFILTNSNTKASQIGNAVGLDAPASLLLILEAMRDEGYRIDNLPATGTELIHALIDLCAYDADYLTAGQLSRAAAQVPADRYEDWFRDLPEPVRQKMLKQWGPPPGETYVHDGRIALAGLDLGNAFVALQPPRGYGMDPDGIYHQPDLPPTHHYHALYRWLRDDWGADAIVHVGKHGTLEWLPGKGIGLSENCYPDAFLGDLPLFYPFIVNDPGEGSQAKRRAHAVVVDHLTPPHDLRRYLWRAGTAYAAGR
;
A
#
# COMPACT_ATOMS: atom_id res chain seq x y z
N MET A 1 42.85 -9.72 22.51
CA MET A 1 42.28 -11.08 22.42
C MET A 1 41.94 -11.48 23.84
N ASP A 2 40.68 -11.41 24.23
CA ASP A 2 40.04 -12.22 25.27
C ASP A 2 38.60 -11.74 25.43
N GLY A 3 37.67 -12.70 25.43
CA GLY A 3 36.23 -12.46 25.34
C GLY A 3 35.46 -13.51 24.52
N GLN A 4 36.03 -14.69 24.28
CA GLN A 4 35.23 -15.83 23.83
C GLN A 4 34.37 -16.30 25.01
N SER A 5 33.05 -16.10 24.91
CA SER A 5 32.07 -16.77 25.76
C SER A 5 32.40 -18.26 25.85
N ALA A 6 32.70 -18.73 27.06
CA ALA A 6 33.08 -20.11 27.31
C ALA A 6 31.88 -21.03 27.05
N MET A 7 31.77 -21.54 25.81
CA MET A 7 30.78 -22.56 25.45
C MET A 7 30.91 -23.76 26.40
N LYS A 8 29.90 -24.02 27.24
CA LYS A 8 29.83 -25.20 28.11
C LYS A 8 29.85 -26.46 27.23
N ARG A 9 31.01 -27.11 27.17
CA ARG A 9 31.21 -28.40 26.50
C ARG A 9 30.97 -29.50 27.52
N GLN A 10 29.90 -30.25 27.37
CA GLN A 10 29.64 -31.43 28.21
C GLN A 10 30.13 -32.68 27.47
N ARG A 11 31.09 -33.38 28.07
CA ARG A 11 31.61 -34.62 27.51
C ARG A 11 30.62 -35.74 27.85
N VAL A 12 30.02 -36.35 26.84
CA VAL A 12 29.04 -37.43 27.01
C VAL A 12 29.53 -38.64 26.24
N THR A 13 29.49 -39.80 26.89
CA THR A 13 29.87 -41.07 26.27
C THR A 13 28.63 -41.70 25.66
N ARG A 14 28.66 -41.90 24.34
CA ARG A 14 27.60 -42.60 23.61
C ARG A 14 27.52 -44.06 24.07
N SER A 15 26.41 -44.71 23.79
CA SER A 15 26.19 -46.13 24.08
C SER A 15 27.20 -47.09 23.42
N ASP A 16 27.96 -46.61 22.42
CA ASP A 16 29.06 -47.32 21.76
C ASP A 16 30.43 -47.09 22.41
N GLY A 17 30.48 -46.43 23.58
CA GLY A 17 31.71 -46.16 24.33
C GLY A 17 32.53 -44.97 23.83
N LYS A 18 32.14 -44.31 22.73
CA LYS A 18 32.85 -43.13 22.23
C LYS A 18 32.41 -41.86 22.95
N SER A 19 33.36 -41.14 23.53
CA SER A 19 33.11 -39.81 24.10
C SER A 19 32.97 -38.77 23.00
N ILE A 20 31.85 -38.06 22.98
CA ILE A 20 31.64 -36.87 22.16
C ILE A 20 31.52 -35.63 23.06
N ASN A 21 31.97 -34.48 22.56
CA ASN A 21 31.69 -33.21 23.20
C ASN A 21 30.32 -32.72 22.71
N LEU A 22 29.32 -32.79 23.57
CA LEU A 22 28.03 -32.16 23.33
C LEU A 22 28.20 -30.65 23.56
N VAL A 23 28.11 -29.92 22.45
CA VAL A 23 27.99 -28.47 22.46
C VAL A 23 26.52 -28.16 22.71
N GLN A 24 26.20 -27.61 23.88
CA GLN A 24 24.86 -27.10 24.14
C GLN A 24 24.63 -25.90 23.22
N ARG A 25 23.77 -26.07 22.23
CA ARG A 25 23.35 -24.98 21.33
C ARG A 25 22.28 -24.17 22.05
N ARG A 26 22.34 -22.86 21.84
CA ARG A 26 21.51 -21.89 22.55
C ARG A 26 20.07 -21.82 22.02
N GLY A 27 19.89 -22.20 20.75
CA GLY A 27 18.57 -22.40 20.17
C GLY A 27 18.50 -23.58 19.21
N HIS A 28 17.28 -23.90 18.80
CA HIS A 28 16.92 -24.93 17.84
C HIS A 28 15.72 -24.48 17.01
N LEU A 29 15.97 -24.15 15.76
CA LEU A 29 14.94 -23.91 14.74
C LEU A 29 14.60 -25.24 14.05
N SER A 30 13.35 -25.67 14.12
CA SER A 30 12.83 -26.79 13.33
C SER A 30 11.76 -26.30 12.37
N TYR A 31 11.80 -26.73 11.12
CA TYR A 31 10.73 -26.43 10.16
C TYR A 31 10.22 -27.70 9.51
N CYS A 32 8.92 -27.70 9.24
CA CYS A 32 8.20 -28.81 8.64
C CYS A 32 8.60 -28.94 7.18
N TYR A 33 8.98 -30.15 6.76
CA TYR A 33 9.37 -30.43 5.39
C TYR A 33 8.89 -31.81 4.96
N ASN A 34 8.29 -31.87 3.76
CA ASN A 34 7.85 -33.11 3.13
C ASN A 34 6.84 -33.92 3.99
N ALA A 35 5.93 -33.21 4.65
CA ALA A 35 4.83 -33.79 5.43
C ALA A 35 3.53 -33.89 4.60
N CYS A 36 2.38 -34.18 5.24
CA CYS A 36 1.06 -34.23 4.59
C CYS A 36 0.75 -32.97 3.75
N CYS A 37 1.17 -31.81 4.24
CA CYS A 37 0.91 -30.48 3.67
C CYS A 37 2.21 -29.74 3.31
N CYS A 38 3.23 -29.74 4.17
CA CYS A 38 4.42 -28.90 4.02
C CYS A 38 5.25 -29.31 2.79
N GLY A 39 5.33 -28.43 1.79
CA GLY A 39 6.10 -28.64 0.56
C GLY A 39 5.43 -29.53 -0.48
N ARG A 40 4.15 -29.86 -0.31
CA ARG A 40 3.33 -30.63 -1.27
C ARG A 40 2.63 -29.71 -2.27
N THR A 41 3.40 -29.11 -3.17
CA THR A 41 2.88 -28.23 -4.23
C THR A 41 1.96 -28.98 -5.20
N ASP A 42 2.19 -30.27 -5.39
CA ASP A 42 1.32 -31.21 -6.11
C ASP A 42 -0.10 -31.27 -5.55
N ARG A 43 -0.27 -30.96 -4.27
CA ARG A 43 -1.56 -30.95 -3.56
C ARG A 43 -2.10 -29.54 -3.29
N GLY A 44 -1.53 -28.53 -3.92
CA GLY A 44 -1.96 -27.12 -3.77
C GLY A 44 -1.45 -26.41 -2.50
N TYR A 45 -0.54 -27.02 -1.74
CA TYR A 45 0.10 -26.36 -0.60
C TYR A 45 1.33 -25.54 -1.02
N ALA A 46 1.72 -24.57 -0.20
CA ALA A 46 2.89 -23.74 -0.45
C ALA A 46 4.20 -24.56 -0.47
N PRO A 47 5.17 -24.23 -1.34
CA PRO A 47 6.50 -24.84 -1.29
C PRO A 47 7.19 -24.49 0.04
N VAL A 48 8.13 -25.34 0.48
CA VAL A 48 9.02 -25.03 1.62
C VAL A 48 10.36 -24.56 1.05
N PRO A 49 10.78 -23.30 1.27
CA PRO A 49 12.03 -22.74 0.74
C PRO A 49 13.29 -23.29 1.45
N VAL A 50 13.56 -24.59 1.33
CA VAL A 50 14.69 -25.26 2.02
C VAL A 50 16.04 -24.61 1.71
N GLY A 51 16.22 -24.16 0.46
CA GLY A 51 17.41 -23.43 0.03
C GLY A 51 17.60 -22.13 0.82
N LEU A 52 16.53 -21.37 1.03
CA LEU A 52 16.56 -20.12 1.79
C LEU A 52 16.89 -20.36 3.26
N TYR A 53 16.22 -21.33 3.92
CA TYR A 53 16.56 -21.71 5.29
C TYR A 53 18.05 -22.05 5.47
N LYS A 54 18.59 -22.85 4.54
CA LYS A 54 20.01 -23.25 4.57
C LYS A 54 20.93 -22.06 4.32
N SER A 55 20.63 -21.24 3.33
CA SER A 55 21.48 -20.10 2.96
C SER A 55 21.53 -19.04 4.06
N GLU A 56 20.39 -18.67 4.64
CA GLU A 56 20.32 -17.71 5.75
C GLU A 56 21.05 -18.25 7.00
N TRP A 57 20.83 -19.52 7.36
CA TRP A 57 21.52 -20.14 8.49
C TRP A 57 23.06 -20.16 8.34
N LEU A 58 23.55 -20.37 7.12
CA LEU A 58 24.99 -20.36 6.81
C LEU A 58 25.55 -18.94 6.73
N ARG A 59 24.91 -18.06 5.96
CA ARG A 59 25.31 -16.66 5.74
C ARG A 59 25.44 -15.90 7.06
N ARG A 60 24.50 -16.14 7.98
CA ARG A 60 24.44 -15.51 9.31
C ARG A 60 25.33 -16.19 10.35
N LYS A 61 26.11 -17.21 9.94
CA LYS A 61 27.06 -17.96 10.79
C LYS A 61 26.42 -18.57 12.04
N LEU A 62 25.14 -18.95 11.97
CA LEU A 62 24.36 -19.44 13.12
C LEU A 62 24.66 -20.91 13.49
N ARG A 63 25.51 -21.61 12.72
CA ARG A 63 25.78 -23.05 12.85
C ARG A 63 26.16 -23.50 14.27
N ASN A 64 26.88 -22.66 14.99
CA ASN A 64 27.39 -22.95 16.33
C ASN A 64 26.50 -22.40 17.46
N VAL A 65 25.46 -21.64 17.11
CA VAL A 65 24.59 -20.95 18.09
C VAL A 65 23.18 -21.54 18.08
N VAL A 66 22.58 -21.66 16.90
CA VAL A 66 21.22 -22.21 16.71
C VAL A 66 21.31 -23.46 15.85
N HIS A 67 20.83 -24.60 16.36
CA HIS A 67 20.64 -25.78 15.52
C HIS A 67 19.50 -25.54 14.55
N MET A 68 19.65 -25.99 13.31
CA MET A 68 18.55 -26.01 12.37
C MET A 68 18.25 -27.44 11.97
N THR A 69 17.01 -27.87 12.18
CA THR A 69 16.52 -29.18 11.77
C THR A 69 15.45 -29.03 10.71
N LYS A 70 15.65 -29.75 9.61
CA LYS A 70 14.61 -30.01 8.62
C LYS A 70 13.85 -31.25 9.09
N GLY A 71 12.65 -31.07 9.65
CA GLY A 71 11.88 -32.11 10.33
C GLY A 71 10.66 -32.59 9.55
N GLY A 72 9.98 -33.61 10.09
CA GLY A 72 8.70 -34.11 9.58
C GLY A 72 7.52 -33.18 9.94
N CYS A 73 6.33 -33.75 10.13
CA CYS A 73 5.14 -32.97 10.49
C CYS A 73 5.31 -32.29 11.87
N LEU A 74 5.13 -30.97 11.93
CA LEU A 74 5.24 -30.18 13.17
C LEU A 74 3.90 -29.62 13.67
N GLY A 75 2.83 -29.68 12.89
CA GLY A 75 1.54 -29.12 13.29
C GLY A 75 0.38 -29.62 12.43
N PRO A 76 -0.84 -29.12 12.66
CA PRO A 76 -2.02 -29.58 11.92
C PRO A 76 -1.88 -29.24 10.43
N CYS A 77 -2.38 -30.13 9.55
CA CYS A 77 -2.22 -29.96 8.10
C CYS A 77 -2.96 -28.73 7.54
N THR A 78 -3.85 -28.08 8.30
CA THR A 78 -4.51 -26.81 7.95
C THR A 78 -3.55 -25.61 7.99
N LEU A 79 -2.42 -25.74 8.68
CA LEU A 79 -1.40 -24.72 8.80
C LEU A 79 -0.12 -25.22 8.13
N ALA A 80 -0.05 -25.08 6.81
CA ALA A 80 1.13 -25.52 6.06
C ALA A 80 2.42 -24.82 6.56
N ASN A 81 3.55 -25.49 6.38
CA ASN A 81 4.89 -24.97 6.66
C ASN A 81 5.09 -24.45 8.09
N VAL A 82 4.61 -25.19 9.09
CA VAL A 82 4.89 -24.87 10.50
C VAL A 82 6.39 -24.85 10.77
N ALA A 83 6.85 -23.85 11.51
CA ALA A 83 8.19 -23.79 12.07
C ALA A 83 8.11 -23.59 13.59
N THR A 84 9.05 -24.17 14.33
CA THR A 84 9.20 -23.95 15.77
C THR A 84 10.63 -23.49 16.05
N LEU A 85 10.75 -22.50 16.90
CA LEU A 85 12.02 -22.00 17.40
C LEU A 85 12.06 -22.17 18.91
N LEU A 86 12.90 -23.08 19.38
CA LEU A 86 13.28 -23.18 20.77
C LEU A 86 14.52 -22.32 20.98
N PHE A 87 14.51 -21.38 21.91
CA PHE A 87 15.66 -20.52 22.18
C PHE A 87 15.70 -20.16 23.66
N ASP A 88 16.82 -20.46 24.33
CA ASP A 88 16.97 -20.26 25.79
C ASP A 88 15.82 -20.84 26.63
N GLY A 89 15.24 -21.98 26.20
CA GLY A 89 14.14 -22.66 26.89
C GLY A 89 12.73 -22.18 26.52
N HIS A 90 12.61 -21.12 25.72
CA HIS A 90 11.33 -20.61 25.22
C HIS A 90 11.01 -21.18 23.84
N SER A 91 9.78 -21.69 23.64
CA SER A 91 9.32 -22.17 22.34
C SER A 91 8.39 -21.17 21.68
N VAL A 92 8.72 -20.76 20.46
CA VAL A 92 7.83 -20.00 19.57
C VAL A 92 7.39 -20.90 18.44
N TRP A 93 6.09 -20.92 18.18
CA TRP A 93 5.51 -21.67 17.08
C TRP A 93 4.99 -20.70 16.03
N PHE A 94 5.46 -20.90 14.81
CA PHE A 94 5.11 -20.13 13.64
C PHE A 94 4.27 -21.00 12.70
N HIS A 95 3.16 -20.47 12.21
CA HIS A 95 2.33 -21.13 11.21
C HIS A 95 2.39 -20.42 9.87
N SER A 96 1.97 -21.12 8.80
CA SER A 96 1.81 -20.54 7.46
C SER A 96 3.06 -19.82 6.95
N ILE A 97 4.24 -20.42 7.18
CA ILE A 97 5.54 -19.89 6.71
C ILE A 97 5.73 -20.25 5.24
N ASN A 98 4.94 -19.58 4.43
CA ASN A 98 4.73 -19.84 3.01
C ASN A 98 5.52 -18.89 2.12
N TYR A 99 6.06 -17.80 2.68
CA TYR A 99 6.75 -16.74 1.97
C TYR A 99 8.19 -16.57 2.48
N GLU A 100 9.08 -16.18 1.57
CA GLU A 100 10.51 -16.03 1.85
C GLU A 100 10.80 -14.99 2.95
N TRP A 101 10.09 -13.86 2.92
CA TRP A 101 10.26 -12.80 3.92
C TRP A 101 9.99 -13.28 5.35
N GLN A 102 9.07 -14.23 5.55
CA GLN A 102 8.77 -14.77 6.88
C GLN A 102 9.96 -15.55 7.43
N ILE A 103 10.66 -16.27 6.54
CA ILE A 103 11.88 -17.02 6.87
C ILE A 103 12.98 -16.05 7.24
N ILE A 104 13.19 -15.01 6.42
CA ILE A 104 14.16 -13.94 6.68
C ILE A 104 13.85 -13.27 8.03
N ALA A 105 12.59 -12.92 8.29
CA ALA A 105 12.16 -12.33 9.54
C ALA A 105 12.38 -13.25 10.75
N ILE A 106 12.18 -14.58 10.62
CA ILE A 106 12.54 -15.55 11.66
C ILE A 106 14.04 -15.54 11.90
N PHE A 107 14.87 -15.44 10.86
CA PHE A 107 16.32 -15.36 11.01
C PHE A 107 16.79 -14.01 11.57
N ASP A 108 16.17 -12.89 11.20
CA ASP A 108 16.41 -11.56 11.80
C ASP A 108 16.05 -11.57 13.29
N TYR A 109 14.95 -12.24 13.64
CA TYR A 109 14.53 -12.46 15.01
C TYR A 109 15.54 -13.35 15.76
N ILE A 110 15.99 -14.46 15.19
CA ILE A 110 17.06 -15.30 15.76
C ILE A 110 18.34 -14.49 15.97
N GLU A 111 18.80 -13.73 14.97
CA GLU A 111 19.98 -12.89 15.10
C GLU A 111 19.81 -11.84 16.19
N SER A 112 18.61 -11.24 16.29
CA SER A 112 18.31 -10.26 17.34
C SER A 112 18.42 -10.91 18.73
N MET A 113 17.95 -12.14 18.88
CA MET A 113 18.07 -12.92 20.13
C MET A 113 19.49 -13.38 20.44
N VAL A 114 20.25 -13.78 19.40
CA VAL A 114 21.67 -14.13 19.53
C VAL A 114 22.47 -12.91 19.94
N LYS A 115 22.30 -11.78 19.23
CA LYS A 115 22.98 -10.49 19.49
C LYS A 115 22.67 -9.96 20.87
N ALA A 116 21.41 -10.00 21.28
CA ALA A 116 20.99 -9.51 22.59
C ALA A 116 21.33 -10.47 23.74
N ASP A 117 21.89 -11.64 23.45
CA ASP A 117 22.15 -12.70 24.43
C ASP A 117 20.92 -13.13 25.24
N ARG A 118 19.74 -13.10 24.60
CA ARG A 118 18.45 -13.41 25.23
C ARG A 118 17.27 -13.76 24.32
N TYR A 119 16.18 -14.34 24.87
CA TYR A 119 14.92 -14.61 24.15
C TYR A 119 14.01 -13.38 23.91
N LEU A 120 13.90 -12.84 22.71
CA LEU A 120 13.03 -11.68 22.47
C LEU A 120 11.58 -12.12 22.21
N VAL A 121 10.59 -11.26 22.41
CA VAL A 121 9.22 -11.53 21.89
C VAL A 121 9.26 -11.41 20.36
N PRO A 122 8.53 -12.24 19.61
CA PRO A 122 8.45 -12.10 18.16
C PRO A 122 8.05 -10.67 17.75
N PRO A 123 8.71 -10.07 16.74
CA PRO A 123 8.38 -8.73 16.28
C PRO A 123 6.93 -8.68 15.75
N ALA A 124 6.33 -7.49 15.72
CA ALA A 124 4.94 -7.30 15.28
C ALA A 124 4.63 -7.95 13.92
N ASP A 125 5.60 -7.89 12.99
CA ASP A 125 5.48 -8.45 11.65
C ASP A 125 5.43 -10.00 11.65
N LEU A 126 5.95 -10.66 12.70
CA LEU A 126 5.81 -12.10 12.92
C LEU A 126 4.66 -12.47 13.87
N ALA A 127 4.16 -11.52 14.66
CA ALA A 127 3.19 -11.79 15.73
C ALA A 127 1.89 -12.42 15.23
N GLU A 128 1.43 -12.07 14.02
CA GLU A 128 0.24 -12.68 13.40
C GLU A 128 0.43 -14.15 13.03
N TYR A 129 1.68 -14.59 12.83
CA TYR A 129 2.03 -15.96 12.49
C TYR A 129 2.38 -16.80 13.72
N VAL A 130 2.40 -16.20 14.90
CA VAL A 130 2.71 -16.88 16.16
C VAL A 130 1.43 -17.47 16.74
N PHE A 131 1.49 -18.75 17.11
CA PHE A 131 0.36 -19.42 17.78
C PHE A 131 0.82 -20.22 19.00
N GLN A 132 -0.11 -20.49 19.91
CA GLN A 132 0.11 -21.42 21.02
C GLN A 132 -0.42 -22.79 20.64
N PHE A 133 0.49 -23.77 20.57
CA PHE A 133 0.18 -25.15 20.18
C PHE A 133 -0.94 -25.80 21.02
N TYR A 134 -1.09 -25.39 22.29
CA TYR A 134 -2.02 -26.02 23.23
C TYR A 134 -3.37 -25.31 23.43
N THR A 135 -3.53 -24.04 23.03
CA THR A 135 -4.67 -23.20 23.45
C THR A 135 -5.31 -22.34 22.37
N TRP A 136 -4.69 -22.21 21.18
CA TRP A 136 -5.26 -21.44 20.05
C TRP A 136 -5.73 -20.02 20.40
N LYS A 137 -5.14 -19.42 21.43
CA LYS A 137 -5.31 -18.01 21.79
C LYS A 137 -3.93 -17.39 21.96
N GLY A 138 -3.69 -16.26 21.29
CA GLY A 138 -2.49 -15.47 21.50
C GLY A 138 -2.46 -14.99 22.95
N SER A 139 -1.42 -15.35 23.70
CA SER A 139 -1.22 -14.80 25.02
C SER A 139 -0.02 -13.87 25.01
N GLY A 140 -0.25 -12.66 25.51
CA GLY A 140 0.81 -11.85 26.10
C GLY A 140 1.46 -12.63 27.24
N ALA A 141 2.78 -12.68 27.24
CA ALA A 141 3.59 -12.92 28.42
C ALA A 141 5.00 -12.37 28.16
N PHE A 142 5.46 -11.62 29.14
CA PHE A 142 6.63 -10.75 29.15
C PHE A 142 7.96 -11.50 29.31
N THR A 143 9.06 -10.83 28.98
CA THR A 143 10.43 -11.25 29.35
C THR A 143 11.33 -10.03 29.56
N GLU A 144 12.24 -10.14 30.54
CA GLU A 144 13.26 -9.17 30.94
C GLU A 144 14.66 -9.68 30.56
N LEU A 145 15.49 -8.89 29.85
CA LEU A 145 16.56 -9.45 29.03
C LEU A 145 17.67 -8.36 28.66
N GLY A 146 18.99 -8.68 28.55
CA GLY A 146 20.19 -7.80 28.33
C GLY A 146 20.81 -7.51 26.92
N GLN A 147 22.16 -7.49 26.83
CA GLN A 147 23.08 -6.39 26.37
C GLN A 147 23.50 -6.23 24.88
N THR A 148 23.72 -4.97 24.44
CA THR A 148 24.31 -4.43 23.19
C THR A 148 24.95 -3.13 23.62
N ALA A 149 26.24 -2.99 23.36
CA ALA A 149 27.07 -1.87 23.79
C ALA A 149 26.68 -0.55 23.11
N LEU A 150 26.81 0.52 23.91
CA LEU A 150 26.60 1.92 23.58
C LEU A 150 27.91 2.65 23.28
N PRO A 151 27.83 3.93 22.87
CA PRO A 151 28.96 4.82 22.87
C PRO A 151 29.33 5.25 24.29
N ALA A 152 30.55 4.92 24.68
CA ALA A 152 31.26 5.70 25.68
C ALA A 152 31.36 7.16 25.18
N ASP A 153 30.90 8.10 25.99
CA ASP A 153 31.00 9.56 25.79
C ASP A 153 30.10 10.18 24.70
N GLY A 154 28.94 9.57 24.41
CA GLY A 154 28.05 9.93 23.29
C GLY A 154 26.73 10.66 23.60
N ILE A 155 25.92 10.88 22.55
CA ILE A 155 24.56 11.48 22.62
C ILE A 155 23.49 10.40 22.31
N VAL A 156 22.40 10.38 23.07
CA VAL A 156 21.25 9.50 22.81
C VAL A 156 20.01 10.34 22.53
N PHE A 157 19.35 10.09 21.41
CA PHE A 157 18.14 10.78 20.98
C PHE A 157 16.92 9.84 21.02
N LEU A 158 16.05 10.01 22.01
CA LEU A 158 14.81 9.25 22.20
C LEU A 158 13.63 10.01 21.61
N THR A 159 12.84 9.40 20.72
CA THR A 159 11.73 10.09 20.05
C THR A 159 10.52 9.21 19.76
N HIS A 160 9.31 9.77 19.81
CA HIS A 160 8.10 9.13 19.28
C HIS A 160 7.97 9.27 17.75
N ALA A 161 8.75 10.14 17.10
CA ALA A 161 8.66 10.41 15.67
C ALA A 161 9.78 9.72 14.88
N ASP A 162 9.40 8.76 14.03
CA ASP A 162 10.35 8.06 13.16
C ASP A 162 11.05 8.99 12.16
N THR A 163 10.42 10.12 11.82
CA THR A 163 11.00 11.17 10.97
C THR A 163 12.24 11.78 11.59
N ASP A 164 12.31 11.87 12.93
CA ASP A 164 13.49 12.40 13.59
C ASP A 164 14.65 11.40 13.55
N LEU A 165 14.35 10.10 13.62
CA LEU A 165 15.37 9.06 13.48
C LEU A 165 15.95 9.02 12.07
N LEU A 166 15.11 9.22 11.05
CA LEU A 166 15.56 9.37 9.66
C LEU A 166 16.40 10.64 9.46
N THR A 167 15.96 11.75 10.05
CA THR A 167 16.71 13.02 10.02
C THR A 167 18.06 12.86 10.73
N LEU A 168 18.10 12.12 11.84
CA LEU A 168 19.31 11.82 12.58
C LEU A 168 20.26 10.95 11.75
N ASP A 169 19.77 9.89 11.12
CA ASP A 169 20.60 9.03 10.27
C ASP A 169 21.30 9.85 9.17
N ARG A 170 20.55 10.73 8.50
CA ARG A 170 21.11 11.66 7.50
C ARG A 170 22.11 12.63 8.11
N ALA A 171 21.81 13.21 9.28
CA ALA A 171 22.73 14.11 9.97
C ALA A 171 24.05 13.42 10.32
N LEU A 172 23.99 12.16 10.79
CA LEU A 172 25.17 11.38 11.17
C LEU A 172 26.08 11.05 9.97
N GLN A 173 25.53 10.94 8.76
CA GLN A 173 26.33 10.74 7.55
C GLN A 173 27.13 11.98 7.13
N LEU A 174 26.74 13.16 7.62
CA LEU A 174 27.35 14.46 7.28
C LEU A 174 28.21 15.03 8.40
N LEU A 175 28.08 14.50 9.61
CA LEU A 175 28.92 14.87 10.76
C LEU A 175 30.34 14.30 10.60
N PRO A 176 31.36 15.00 11.12
CA PRO A 176 32.75 14.51 11.11
C PRO A 176 32.93 13.16 11.82
N ASP A 177 33.91 12.36 11.38
CA ASP A 177 34.22 11.04 11.95
C ASP A 177 34.62 11.09 13.44
N ASP A 178 35.14 12.23 13.91
CA ASP A 178 35.53 12.49 15.29
C ASP A 178 34.39 13.05 16.16
N PHE A 179 33.20 13.23 15.60
CA PHE A 179 32.02 13.67 16.34
C PHE A 179 31.61 12.67 17.44
N PRO A 180 31.13 13.13 18.61
CA PRO A 180 30.66 12.24 19.67
C PRO A 180 29.62 11.24 19.15
N LYS A 181 29.89 9.97 19.42
CA LYS A 181 29.05 8.89 18.91
C LYS A 181 27.61 9.10 19.35
N THR A 182 26.71 9.11 18.38
CA THR A 182 25.31 9.46 18.60
C THR A 182 24.41 8.33 18.12
N THR A 183 23.33 8.05 18.86
CA THR A 183 22.35 7.02 18.48
C THR A 183 20.91 7.51 18.70
N GLY A 184 20.03 7.12 17.78
CA GLY A 184 18.58 7.36 17.89
C GLY A 184 17.83 6.13 18.36
N ILE A 185 16.76 6.32 19.15
CA ILE A 185 15.90 5.23 19.61
C ILE A 185 14.43 5.66 19.52
N GLY A 186 13.63 4.83 18.86
CA GLY A 186 12.18 5.01 18.75
C GLY A 186 11.46 4.56 20.02
N LEU A 187 10.81 5.50 20.69
CA LEU A 187 10.01 5.25 21.90
C LEU A 187 8.70 4.50 21.60
N THR A 188 8.22 4.53 20.35
CA THR A 188 6.99 3.84 19.93
C THR A 188 7.08 2.32 20.06
N ALA A 189 8.29 1.76 20.02
CA ALA A 189 8.54 0.33 20.25
C ALA A 189 8.55 -0.05 21.74
N LEU A 190 8.63 0.93 22.64
CA LEU A 190 8.64 0.73 24.08
C LEU A 190 7.22 0.45 24.59
N ARG A 191 7.02 -0.70 25.22
CA ARG A 191 5.72 -1.21 25.71
C ARG A 191 5.70 -1.50 27.20
N SER A 192 6.85 -1.55 27.87
CA SER A 192 6.92 -1.86 29.30
C SER A 192 8.11 -1.20 30.01
N GLU A 193 8.03 -1.10 31.34
CA GLU A 193 9.10 -0.48 32.14
C GLU A 193 10.38 -1.31 32.11
N GLU A 194 10.28 -2.63 31.99
CA GLU A 194 11.42 -3.53 31.86
C GLU A 194 12.21 -3.23 30.59
N GLN A 195 11.54 -2.88 29.49
CA GLN A 195 12.24 -2.46 28.28
C GLN A 195 13.01 -1.15 28.49
N MET A 196 12.45 -0.21 29.27
CA MET A 196 13.16 1.01 29.64
C MET A 196 14.38 0.70 30.51
N GLN A 197 14.24 -0.16 31.52
CA GLN A 197 15.37 -0.59 32.37
C GLN A 197 16.52 -1.16 31.53
N GLN A 198 16.19 -1.89 30.48
CA GLN A 198 17.20 -2.46 29.58
C GLN A 198 17.92 -1.39 28.78
N LEU A 199 17.20 -0.38 28.26
CA LEU A 199 17.82 0.77 27.62
C LEU A 199 18.73 1.52 28.61
N LEU A 200 18.29 1.72 29.86
CA LEU A 200 19.07 2.39 30.91
C LEU A 200 20.37 1.67 31.30
N GLN A 201 20.39 0.34 31.21
CA GLN A 201 21.57 -0.48 31.46
C GLN A 201 22.50 -0.59 30.24
N ARG A 202 22.00 -0.25 29.06
CA ARG A 202 22.68 -0.41 27.78
C ARG A 202 22.66 0.90 27.05
N GLU A 203 21.64 1.13 26.19
CA GLU A 203 21.47 2.18 25.21
C GLU A 203 21.42 3.63 25.72
N ILE A 204 21.29 3.84 27.03
CA ILE A 204 21.24 5.16 27.65
C ILE A 204 22.31 5.29 28.73
N GLY A 205 22.83 4.17 29.23
CA GLY A 205 23.57 4.14 30.49
C GLY A 205 24.90 4.88 30.51
N GLU A 206 25.59 4.92 29.37
CA GLU A 206 26.91 5.56 29.22
C GLU A 206 26.86 6.91 28.47
N ALA A 207 25.68 7.34 28.02
CA ALA A 207 25.52 8.59 27.30
C ALA A 207 25.85 9.79 28.18
N LYS A 208 26.42 10.85 27.61
CA LYS A 208 26.61 12.12 28.34
C LYS A 208 25.41 13.04 28.19
N ILE A 209 24.77 12.99 27.03
CA ILE A 209 23.59 13.78 26.68
C ILE A 209 22.46 12.83 26.29
N ILE A 210 21.29 13.03 26.88
CA ILE A 210 20.07 12.30 26.57
C ILE A 210 19.01 13.33 26.19
N ILE A 211 18.52 13.24 24.96
CA ILE A 211 17.46 14.10 24.43
C ILE A 211 16.20 13.24 24.31
N VAL A 212 15.09 13.73 24.83
CA VAL A 212 13.80 13.04 24.81
C VAL A 212 12.75 13.95 24.18
N ARG A 213 12.31 13.60 22.98
CA ARG A 213 11.27 14.33 22.25
C ARG A 213 9.99 13.51 22.17
N ILE A 214 8.92 13.99 22.80
CA ILE A 214 7.70 13.19 22.97
C ILE A 214 6.44 13.93 22.54
N HIS A 215 5.52 13.17 21.96
CA HIS A 215 4.13 13.60 21.77
C HIS A 215 3.30 13.10 22.95
N GLY A 216 2.68 14.01 23.71
CA GLY A 216 1.80 13.68 24.83
C GLY A 216 2.45 13.81 26.21
N ARG A 217 1.94 13.08 27.21
CA ARG A 217 2.34 13.19 28.61
C ARG A 217 3.58 12.34 28.91
N LEU A 218 4.39 12.75 29.89
CA LEU A 218 5.54 11.96 30.36
C LEU A 218 5.15 10.53 30.79
N SER A 219 3.97 10.38 31.41
CA SER A 219 3.43 9.09 31.85
C SER A 219 3.08 8.12 30.73
N SER A 220 3.07 8.57 29.46
CA SER A 220 2.85 7.70 28.30
C SER A 220 4.04 6.80 27.99
N ILE A 221 5.22 7.11 28.54
CA ILE A 221 6.44 6.34 28.35
C ILE A 221 6.61 5.40 29.55
N PRO A 222 6.52 4.08 29.35
CA PRO A 222 6.84 3.11 30.39
C PRO A 222 8.22 3.35 31.01
N GLY A 223 8.30 3.41 32.35
CA GLY A 223 9.57 3.53 33.08
C GLY A 223 10.21 4.93 33.04
N PHE A 224 9.49 5.97 32.58
CA PHE A 224 10.04 7.33 32.46
C PHE A 224 10.63 7.89 33.76
N ASN A 225 9.97 7.64 34.90
CA ASN A 225 10.45 8.13 36.20
C ASN A 225 11.82 7.55 36.56
N GLU A 226 12.09 6.29 36.22
CA GLU A 226 13.42 5.71 36.43
C GLU A 226 14.44 6.36 35.50
N LEU A 227 14.08 6.62 34.24
CA LEU A 227 14.97 7.32 33.30
C LEU A 227 15.43 8.67 33.85
N VAL A 228 14.51 9.48 34.37
CA VAL A 228 14.83 10.77 35.01
C VAL A 228 15.75 10.57 36.21
N LYS A 229 15.41 9.63 37.10
CA LYS A 229 16.19 9.34 38.30
C LYS A 229 17.62 8.91 37.97
N ARG A 230 17.79 7.97 37.03
CA ARG A 230 19.10 7.46 36.61
C ARG A 230 19.96 8.52 35.94
N ALA A 231 19.36 9.37 35.11
CA ALA A 231 20.05 10.49 34.50
C ALA A 231 20.60 11.45 35.56
N GLY A 232 19.80 11.75 36.61
CA GLY A 232 20.24 12.54 37.76
C GLY A 232 21.37 11.89 38.57
N GLU A 233 21.24 10.61 38.93
CA GLU A 233 22.26 9.87 39.71
C GLU A 233 23.61 9.80 39.00
N ARG A 234 23.62 9.76 37.66
CA ARG A 234 24.84 9.68 36.85
C ARG A 234 25.36 11.04 36.38
N GLY A 235 24.66 12.13 36.68
CA GLY A 235 25.03 13.48 36.23
C GLY A 235 24.98 13.64 34.70
N GLN A 236 24.06 12.94 34.04
CA GLN A 236 23.85 13.06 32.59
C GLN A 236 23.08 14.34 32.26
N HIS A 237 23.38 14.96 31.12
CA HIS A 237 22.61 16.08 30.60
C HIS A 237 21.31 15.58 29.98
N PHE A 238 20.20 15.75 30.68
CA PHE A 238 18.89 15.23 30.34
C PHE A 238 18.00 16.36 29.85
N ILE A 239 17.51 16.23 28.61
CA ILE A 239 16.75 17.27 27.91
C ILE A 239 15.43 16.67 27.48
N VAL A 240 14.31 17.20 27.97
CA VAL A 240 12.98 16.78 27.56
C VAL A 240 12.26 17.93 26.87
N VAL A 241 11.79 17.66 25.65
CA VAL A 241 11.13 18.65 24.81
C VAL A 241 9.86 18.09 24.17
N SER A 242 8.93 18.99 23.87
CA SER A 242 7.67 18.61 23.22
C SER A 242 7.86 18.34 21.73
N GLY A 243 7.25 17.26 21.26
CA GLY A 243 7.07 16.98 19.84
C GLY A 243 6.15 17.99 19.14
N THR A 244 5.22 18.63 19.88
CA THR A 244 4.30 19.65 19.36
C THR A 244 4.92 21.04 19.28
N GLY A 245 6.18 21.20 19.68
CA GLY A 245 6.87 22.48 19.68
C GLY A 245 6.54 23.38 20.89
N GLU A 246 5.46 23.15 21.62
CA GLU A 246 5.16 24.01 22.77
C GLU A 246 6.16 23.83 23.92
N PHE A 247 6.55 24.94 24.56
CA PHE A 247 7.30 24.88 25.81
C PHE A 247 6.41 24.31 26.91
N ASN A 248 6.84 23.20 27.51
CA ASN A 248 6.09 22.52 28.55
C ASN A 248 6.81 22.64 29.91
N PRO A 249 6.22 23.30 30.92
CA PRO A 249 6.81 23.42 32.25
C PRO A 249 7.13 22.09 32.93
N GLU A 250 6.31 21.04 32.70
CA GLU A 250 6.56 19.71 33.25
C GLU A 250 7.83 19.10 32.65
N PHE A 251 8.10 19.34 31.36
CA PHE A 251 9.29 18.82 30.68
C PHE A 251 10.55 19.59 31.11
N ALA A 252 10.41 20.91 31.28
CA ALA A 252 11.48 21.74 31.81
C ALA A 252 11.84 21.33 33.25
N ALA A 253 10.86 20.99 34.09
CA ALA A 253 11.08 20.61 35.49
C ALA A 253 11.88 19.31 35.67
N VAL A 254 11.79 18.37 34.71
CA VAL A 254 12.54 17.10 34.76
C VAL A 254 13.88 17.15 34.03
N SER A 255 14.13 18.20 33.25
CA SER A 255 15.39 18.37 32.50
C SER A 255 16.51 18.88 33.42
N THR A 256 17.76 18.45 33.17
CA THR A 256 18.92 18.78 34.02
C THR A 256 19.82 19.88 33.43
N VAL A 257 19.46 20.44 32.28
CA VAL A 257 20.20 21.51 31.60
C VAL A 257 19.59 22.89 31.90
N SER A 258 20.31 23.96 31.54
CA SER A 258 19.81 25.33 31.72
C SER A 258 18.58 25.61 30.85
N PRO A 259 17.70 26.56 31.24
CA PRO A 259 16.58 26.98 30.41
C PRO A 259 16.99 27.47 29.02
N ALA A 260 18.18 28.07 28.88
CA ALA A 260 18.71 28.51 27.59
C ALA A 260 18.97 27.32 26.65
N VAL A 261 19.60 26.25 27.15
CA VAL A 261 19.86 25.03 26.36
C VAL A 261 18.55 24.33 25.98
N LEU A 262 17.56 24.31 26.88
CA LEU A 262 16.23 23.76 26.57
C LEU A 262 15.54 24.54 25.46
N HIS A 263 15.56 25.88 25.55
CA HIS A 263 14.93 26.75 24.56
C HIS A 263 15.58 26.57 23.18
N GLU A 264 16.92 26.56 23.13
CA GLU A 264 17.66 26.38 21.88
C GLU A 264 17.43 24.98 21.28
N THR A 265 17.41 23.94 22.12
CA THR A 265 17.11 22.57 21.69
C THR A 265 15.72 22.49 21.06
N LEU A 266 14.73 23.12 21.69
CA LEU A 266 13.37 23.19 21.16
C LEU A 266 13.34 23.97 19.83
N ALA A 267 14.07 25.08 19.72
CA ALA A 267 14.12 25.90 18.50
C ALA A 267 14.67 25.11 17.30
N TYR A 268 15.79 24.39 17.45
CA TYR A 268 16.31 23.54 16.37
C TYR A 268 15.32 22.42 15.97
N LEU A 269 14.71 21.74 16.95
CA LEU A 269 13.79 20.64 16.68
C LEU A 269 12.45 21.12 16.08
N GLN A 270 12.03 22.34 16.38
CA GLN A 270 10.90 23.00 15.72
C GLN A 270 11.23 23.42 14.28
N ALA A 271 12.41 24.00 14.07
CA ALA A 271 12.88 24.39 12.75
C ALA A 271 12.97 23.18 11.81
N GLY A 272 13.41 22.03 12.36
CA GLY A 272 13.40 20.73 11.71
C GLY A 272 14.42 20.61 10.57
N GLY A 273 14.55 19.43 9.98
CA GLY A 273 15.50 19.19 8.89
C GLY A 273 16.90 18.81 9.36
N TYR A 274 17.64 18.11 8.49
CA TYR A 274 18.93 17.51 8.86
C TYR A 274 20.01 18.54 9.19
N ASN A 275 20.06 19.69 8.49
CA ASN A 275 21.00 20.76 8.79
C ASN A 275 20.80 21.35 10.19
N ASN A 276 19.55 21.59 10.59
CA ASN A 276 19.24 22.05 11.95
C ASN A 276 19.55 20.97 13.00
N LEU A 277 19.41 19.68 12.67
CA LEU A 277 19.79 18.61 13.59
C LEU A 277 21.31 18.48 13.74
N ILE A 278 22.08 18.68 12.67
CA ILE A 278 23.56 18.77 12.73
C ILE A 278 23.98 19.93 13.63
N ALA A 279 23.38 21.11 13.42
CA ALA A 279 23.63 22.30 14.23
C ALA A 279 23.23 22.08 15.69
N LEU A 280 22.09 21.43 15.96
CA LEU A 280 21.67 21.06 17.33
C LEU A 280 22.68 20.15 18.01
N LEU A 281 23.09 19.07 17.35
CA LEU A 281 24.02 18.11 17.92
C LEU A 281 25.37 18.77 18.20
N SER A 282 25.84 19.63 17.30
CA SER A 282 27.06 20.41 17.48
C SER A 282 26.92 21.44 18.61
N TYR A 283 25.79 22.13 18.70
CA TYR A 283 25.48 23.08 19.78
C TYR A 283 25.53 22.39 21.15
N LEU A 284 24.87 21.24 21.29
CA LEU A 284 24.84 20.46 22.53
C LEU A 284 26.21 19.88 22.87
N SER A 285 26.94 19.38 21.86
CA SER A 285 28.31 18.90 22.01
C SER A 285 29.22 20.00 22.56
N ASP A 286 29.17 21.20 21.98
CA ASP A 286 30.02 22.32 22.39
C ASP A 286 29.67 22.84 23.79
N HIS A 287 28.39 23.04 24.08
CA HIS A 287 27.94 23.66 25.32
C HIS A 287 28.00 22.71 26.53
N LEU A 288 27.88 21.40 26.30
CA LEU A 288 27.80 20.41 27.37
C LEU A 288 29.03 19.51 27.45
N LEU A 289 29.74 19.29 26.34
CA LEU A 289 30.94 18.43 26.27
C LEU A 289 32.24 19.18 25.94
N MET A 290 32.17 20.47 25.61
CA MET A 290 33.34 21.34 25.34
C MET A 290 34.20 20.89 24.15
N THR A 291 33.58 20.39 23.09
CA THR A 291 34.26 19.78 21.92
C THR A 291 34.66 20.79 20.83
N GLY A 292 33.84 21.79 20.52
CA GLY A 292 34.20 22.94 19.67
C GLY A 292 33.94 22.77 18.17
N PHE A 293 32.90 22.04 17.77
CA PHE A 293 32.51 21.82 16.37
C PHE A 293 31.87 23.05 15.72
N GLY A 294 31.32 23.98 16.52
CA GLY A 294 30.58 25.13 16.04
C GLY A 294 29.15 24.78 15.65
N ALA A 295 28.21 25.69 15.95
CA ALA A 295 26.81 25.53 15.59
C ALA A 295 26.24 26.83 15.00
N ASP A 296 25.69 26.72 13.79
CA ASP A 296 24.91 27.77 13.17
C ASP A 296 23.54 27.89 13.83
N ALA A 297 22.99 29.09 13.91
CA ALA A 297 21.66 29.32 14.51
C ALA A 297 20.54 28.52 13.77
N PRO A 298 19.45 28.16 14.46
CA PRO A 298 18.32 27.45 13.86
C PRO A 298 17.75 28.20 12.64
N VAL A 299 17.67 27.52 11.51
CA VAL A 299 17.13 28.07 10.25
C VAL A 299 15.69 27.59 10.05
N HIS A 300 14.73 28.52 10.05
CA HIS A 300 13.34 28.19 9.76
C HIS A 300 13.17 27.76 8.30
N LEU A 301 12.78 26.51 8.11
CA LEU A 301 12.53 25.94 6.78
C LEU A 301 11.08 26.19 6.33
N PRO A 302 10.83 26.38 5.02
CA PRO A 302 9.48 26.65 4.50
C PRO A 302 8.45 25.59 4.92
N GLU A 303 7.22 26.01 5.23
CA GLU A 303 6.11 25.09 5.54
C GLU A 303 5.51 24.41 4.29
N HIS A 304 5.67 25.06 3.14
CA HIS A 304 5.19 24.61 1.85
C HIS A 304 6.20 25.03 0.79
N GLY A 305 6.46 24.19 -0.22
CA GLY A 305 7.44 24.52 -1.24
C GLY A 305 7.52 23.47 -2.34
N ILE A 306 8.30 23.79 -3.37
CA ILE A 306 8.57 22.90 -4.50
C ILE A 306 9.74 22.00 -4.13
N TYR A 307 9.64 20.73 -4.50
CA TYR A 307 10.74 19.78 -4.41
C TYR A 307 10.97 19.13 -5.77
N HIS A 308 12.22 19.01 -6.19
CA HIS A 308 12.59 18.20 -7.34
C HIS A 308 14.05 17.75 -7.18
N PRO A 309 14.39 16.48 -7.45
CA PRO A 309 15.76 15.97 -7.24
C PRO A 309 16.83 16.68 -8.10
N ASP A 310 16.44 17.23 -9.25
CA ASP A 310 17.35 17.98 -10.14
C ASP A 310 17.33 19.50 -9.96
N LEU A 311 16.54 20.01 -9.02
CA LEU A 311 16.50 21.44 -8.68
C LEU A 311 17.23 21.71 -7.36
N PRO A 312 17.58 22.97 -7.06
CA PRO A 312 18.12 23.33 -5.76
C PRO A 312 17.22 22.88 -4.60
N GLU A 313 17.80 22.58 -3.43
CA GLU A 313 17.07 22.08 -2.25
C GLU A 313 15.91 23.00 -1.81
N TYR A 314 16.05 24.31 -2.09
CA TYR A 314 15.06 25.35 -1.82
C TYR A 314 14.52 25.97 -3.12
N ALA A 315 14.18 25.13 -4.10
CA ALA A 315 13.64 25.54 -5.39
C ALA A 315 12.41 26.44 -5.23
N ASP A 316 12.39 27.54 -5.98
CA ASP A 316 11.26 28.46 -6.03
C ASP A 316 10.43 28.27 -7.33
N PRO A 317 9.26 28.92 -7.45
CA PRO A 317 8.45 28.85 -8.68
C PRO A 317 9.22 29.22 -9.94
N THR A 318 10.19 30.13 -9.88
CA THR A 318 10.98 30.55 -11.04
C THR A 318 11.95 29.48 -11.50
N ASP A 319 12.53 28.70 -10.57
CA ASP A 319 13.38 27.56 -10.89
C ASP A 319 12.59 26.48 -11.63
N TRP A 320 11.41 26.13 -11.11
CA TRP A 320 10.56 25.13 -11.76
C TRP A 320 10.02 25.59 -13.11
N LEU A 321 9.64 26.87 -13.24
CA LEU A 321 9.17 27.44 -14.51
C LEU A 321 10.26 27.43 -15.61
N LYS A 322 11.55 27.50 -15.24
CA LYS A 322 12.67 27.34 -16.18
C LYS A 322 12.94 25.89 -16.55
N TYR A 323 12.65 24.98 -15.62
CA TYR A 323 12.87 23.54 -15.79
C TYR A 323 11.82 22.88 -16.69
N ARG A 324 10.55 23.26 -16.53
CA ARG A 324 9.44 22.65 -17.27
C ARG A 324 9.47 22.95 -18.77
N ASP A 325 8.92 22.03 -19.57
CA ASP A 325 8.57 22.27 -20.96
C ASP A 325 7.09 22.71 -21.07
N PRO A 326 6.78 23.96 -21.46
CA PRO A 326 5.40 24.44 -21.57
C PRO A 326 4.52 23.70 -22.57
N SER A 327 5.09 22.90 -23.48
CA SER A 327 4.35 22.09 -24.45
C SER A 327 3.82 20.77 -23.87
N LEU A 328 4.34 20.35 -22.71
CA LEU A 328 3.98 19.09 -22.07
C LEU A 328 2.91 19.30 -20.99
N PRO A 329 2.02 18.31 -20.77
CA PRO A 329 1.08 18.34 -19.65
C PRO A 329 1.86 18.30 -18.32
N THR A 330 1.23 18.78 -17.24
CA THR A 330 1.87 18.84 -15.91
C THR A 330 1.11 18.00 -14.89
N ILE A 331 1.83 17.11 -14.22
CA ILE A 331 1.32 16.29 -13.12
C ILE A 331 1.82 16.86 -11.80
N GLY A 332 0.90 17.30 -10.93
CA GLY A 332 1.24 17.73 -9.58
C GLY A 332 1.44 16.52 -8.67
N ILE A 333 2.40 16.60 -7.74
CA ILE A 333 2.54 15.62 -6.64
C ILE A 333 2.42 16.36 -5.32
N THR A 334 1.57 15.91 -4.40
CA THR A 334 1.55 16.44 -3.02
C THR A 334 1.98 15.39 -2.02
N PHE A 335 2.95 15.75 -1.16
CA PHE A 335 3.49 14.86 -0.13
C PHE A 335 3.78 15.62 1.17
N TYR A 336 3.92 14.89 2.28
CA TYR A 336 4.16 15.52 3.58
C TYR A 336 5.52 16.20 3.67
N ARG A 337 5.55 17.43 4.19
CA ARG A 337 6.77 18.19 4.55
C ARG A 337 7.73 17.36 5.39
N ALA A 338 7.22 16.52 6.28
CA ALA A 338 8.04 15.67 7.14
C ALA A 338 8.94 14.70 6.36
N HIS A 339 8.54 14.26 5.16
CA HIS A 339 9.39 13.46 4.28
C HIS A 339 10.52 14.28 3.67
N TRP A 340 10.23 15.51 3.22
CA TRP A 340 11.25 16.44 2.72
C TRP A 340 12.29 16.76 3.81
N LEU A 341 11.85 17.12 5.02
CA LEU A 341 12.74 17.43 6.15
C LEU A 341 13.66 16.26 6.53
N SER A 342 13.14 15.03 6.48
CA SER A 342 13.91 13.84 6.84
C SER A 342 14.74 13.27 5.68
N GLY A 343 14.64 13.84 4.47
CA GLY A 343 15.24 13.27 3.26
C GLY A 343 14.63 11.94 2.83
N ASN A 344 13.46 11.58 3.37
CA ASN A 344 12.73 10.36 3.05
C ASN A 344 11.88 10.55 1.79
N THR A 345 12.53 10.89 0.69
CA THR A 345 11.89 11.30 -0.58
C THR A 345 11.99 10.24 -1.67
N ALA A 346 12.63 9.09 -1.42
CA ALA A 346 12.87 8.06 -2.44
C ALA A 346 11.61 7.63 -3.21
N PHE A 347 10.44 7.55 -2.54
CA PHE A 347 9.19 7.23 -3.22
C PHE A 347 8.64 8.38 -4.07
N VAL A 348 8.89 9.63 -3.67
CA VAL A 348 8.56 10.82 -4.46
C VAL A 348 9.46 10.86 -5.69
N ASP A 349 10.76 10.64 -5.51
CA ASP A 349 11.75 10.59 -6.60
C ASP A 349 11.38 9.52 -7.63
N ALA A 350 11.01 8.32 -7.18
CA ALA A 350 10.56 7.25 -8.07
C ALA A 350 9.32 7.65 -8.90
N MET A 351 8.33 8.33 -8.29
CA MET A 351 7.16 8.83 -9.01
C MET A 351 7.52 9.94 -10.00
N ILE A 352 8.40 10.87 -9.62
CA ILE A 352 8.91 11.93 -10.50
C ILE A 352 9.52 11.29 -11.75
N ARG A 353 10.50 10.38 -11.58
CA ARG A 353 11.17 9.73 -12.70
C ARG A 353 10.21 8.94 -13.58
N SER A 354 9.33 8.13 -12.98
CA SER A 354 8.36 7.33 -13.73
C SER A 354 7.40 8.18 -14.58
N LEU A 355 7.09 9.40 -14.14
CA LEU A 355 6.28 10.35 -14.90
C LEU A 355 7.10 11.09 -15.96
N GLU A 356 8.26 11.63 -15.62
CA GLU A 356 9.14 12.34 -16.56
C GLU A 356 9.57 11.46 -17.74
N ASP A 357 9.88 10.19 -17.48
CA ASP A 357 10.23 9.19 -18.50
C ASP A 357 9.07 8.93 -19.49
N ARG A 358 7.83 9.31 -19.11
CA ARG A 358 6.63 9.24 -19.96
C ARG A 358 6.30 10.57 -20.64
N GLY A 359 7.21 11.54 -20.59
CA GLY A 359 7.13 12.79 -21.35
C GLY A 359 6.13 13.79 -20.79
N VAL A 360 6.09 13.98 -19.47
CA VAL A 360 5.27 15.01 -18.82
C VAL A 360 6.09 15.82 -17.82
N ASN A 361 5.67 17.05 -17.55
CA ASN A 361 6.25 17.82 -16.46
C ASN A 361 5.72 17.28 -15.12
N VAL A 362 6.57 17.31 -14.09
CA VAL A 362 6.17 16.97 -12.73
C VAL A 362 6.38 18.18 -11.82
N LEU A 363 5.38 18.51 -11.00
CA LEU A 363 5.44 19.57 -10.01
C LEU A 363 5.18 19.01 -8.60
N PRO A 364 6.23 18.54 -7.90
CA PRO A 364 6.11 18.06 -6.53
C PRO A 364 6.08 19.23 -5.55
N VAL A 365 5.06 19.26 -4.70
CA VAL A 365 4.83 20.27 -3.67
C VAL A 365 4.72 19.59 -2.31
N PHE A 366 5.60 19.94 -1.39
CA PHE A 366 5.50 19.48 -0.01
C PHE A 366 4.61 20.40 0.82
N THR A 367 3.91 19.84 1.80
CA THR A 367 3.13 20.61 2.78
C THR A 367 2.97 19.83 4.08
N SER A 368 2.85 20.52 5.22
CA SER A 368 2.54 19.90 6.51
C SER A 368 1.11 19.33 6.55
N SER A 369 0.16 19.98 5.88
CA SER A 369 -1.24 19.55 5.78
C SER A 369 -1.95 20.22 4.62
N LEU A 370 -2.86 19.49 3.96
CA LEU A 370 -3.80 20.10 3.01
C LEU A 370 -4.92 20.90 3.71
N LYS A 371 -4.99 20.85 5.05
CA LYS A 371 -5.83 21.74 5.87
C LYS A 371 -5.12 23.03 6.29
N SER A 372 -3.85 23.22 5.90
CA SER A 372 -3.17 24.50 6.07
C SER A 372 -3.75 25.50 5.08
N ILE A 373 -4.71 26.30 5.54
CA ILE A 373 -5.46 27.24 4.69
C ILE A 373 -4.77 28.59 4.64
N ASP A 374 -4.70 29.18 3.45
CA ASP A 374 -4.39 30.58 3.24
C ASP A 374 -5.58 31.45 3.68
N PRO A 375 -5.41 32.32 4.70
CA PRO A 375 -6.49 33.17 5.20
C PRO A 375 -7.10 34.10 4.15
N GLN A 376 -6.36 34.46 3.10
CA GLN A 376 -6.84 35.37 2.05
C GLN A 376 -7.74 34.66 1.04
N THR A 377 -7.36 33.44 0.66
CA THR A 377 -8.06 32.69 -0.40
C THR A 377 -9.03 31.65 0.14
N GLY A 378 -8.90 31.25 1.41
CA GLY A 378 -9.66 30.15 1.99
C GLY A 378 -9.26 28.77 1.46
N LYS A 379 -8.14 28.67 0.71
CA LYS A 379 -7.68 27.46 0.03
C LYS A 379 -6.41 26.89 0.68
N PRO A 380 -6.09 25.60 0.49
CA PRO A 380 -4.82 25.06 0.94
C PRO A 380 -3.63 25.84 0.38
N GLN A 381 -2.69 26.20 1.24
CA GLN A 381 -1.44 26.90 0.85
C GLN A 381 -0.70 26.15 -0.27
N ALA A 382 -0.68 24.81 -0.21
CA ALA A 382 -0.08 23.96 -1.25
C ALA A 382 -0.68 24.22 -2.64
N PHE A 383 -1.97 24.53 -2.75
CA PHE A 383 -2.61 24.77 -4.05
C PHE A 383 -2.24 26.13 -4.64
N GLY A 384 -1.65 27.03 -3.85
CA GLY A 384 -1.05 28.28 -4.35
C GLY A 384 0.09 28.03 -5.35
N TYR A 385 0.70 26.84 -5.32
CA TYR A 385 1.72 26.39 -6.27
C TYR A 385 1.13 25.77 -7.55
N PHE A 386 -0.19 25.58 -7.65
CA PHE A 386 -0.85 24.99 -8.83
C PHE A 386 -1.63 25.99 -9.68
N ARG A 387 -1.28 27.29 -9.57
CA ARG A 387 -2.00 28.39 -10.21
C ARG A 387 -1.75 28.43 -11.71
N ARG A 388 -2.81 28.24 -12.51
CA ARG A 388 -2.74 28.28 -13.98
C ARG A 388 -2.27 29.64 -14.49
N GLU A 389 -2.74 30.72 -13.89
CA GLU A 389 -2.39 32.10 -14.21
C GLU A 389 -0.90 32.42 -13.96
N ALA A 390 -0.24 31.68 -13.07
CA ALA A 390 1.19 31.78 -12.82
C ALA A 390 2.03 30.85 -13.73
N GLY A 391 1.39 30.17 -14.69
CA GLY A 391 2.04 29.15 -15.51
C GLY A 391 2.32 27.84 -14.77
N MET A 392 1.75 27.63 -13.59
CA MET A 392 1.98 26.43 -12.76
C MET A 392 0.75 25.51 -12.70
N GLY A 393 -0.13 25.62 -13.69
CA GLY A 393 -1.31 24.78 -13.77
C GLY A 393 -0.97 23.31 -13.94
N ILE A 394 -1.69 22.45 -13.23
CA ILE A 394 -1.59 20.99 -13.37
C ILE A 394 -2.80 20.41 -14.11
N ASP A 395 -2.67 19.19 -14.59
CA ASP A 395 -3.71 18.44 -15.31
C ASP A 395 -4.23 17.24 -14.52
N VAL A 396 -3.41 16.71 -13.62
CA VAL A 396 -3.73 15.66 -12.65
C VAL A 396 -2.94 15.93 -11.37
N LEU A 397 -3.55 15.64 -10.22
CA LEU A 397 -2.87 15.67 -8.92
C LEU A 397 -2.68 14.24 -8.41
N VAL A 398 -1.42 13.81 -8.24
CA VAL A 398 -1.07 12.60 -7.51
C VAL A 398 -0.81 12.96 -6.05
N ASN A 399 -1.71 12.59 -5.16
CA ASN A 399 -1.63 12.93 -3.75
C ASN A 399 -1.19 11.72 -2.91
N THR A 400 -0.15 11.90 -2.09
CA THR A 400 0.29 10.91 -1.10
C THR A 400 -0.04 11.29 0.34
N ILE A 401 -0.62 12.47 0.56
CA ILE A 401 -1.01 12.94 1.89
C ILE A 401 -2.22 12.14 2.37
N SER A 402 -2.09 11.52 3.53
CA SER A 402 -3.18 10.81 4.20
C SER A 402 -4.25 11.78 4.71
N PHE A 403 -5.44 11.26 5.00
CA PHE A 403 -6.63 12.01 5.41
C PHE A 403 -7.26 12.91 4.34
N ALA A 404 -8.48 13.34 4.63
CA ALA A 404 -9.28 14.24 3.81
C ALA A 404 -9.01 15.70 4.18
N MET A 405 -9.18 16.58 3.21
CA MET A 405 -9.32 18.02 3.41
C MET A 405 -10.65 18.32 4.10
N THR A 406 -11.69 17.55 3.77
CA THR A 406 -13.03 17.67 4.33
C THR A 406 -13.04 17.39 5.85
N ASP A 407 -13.73 18.23 6.61
CA ASP A 407 -13.98 17.98 8.04
C ASP A 407 -15.15 17.01 8.19
N LEU A 408 -14.86 15.84 8.76
CA LEU A 408 -15.84 14.80 9.05
C LEU A 408 -16.53 15.13 10.38
N GLY A 409 -17.53 16.00 10.34
CA GLY A 409 -18.44 16.23 11.46
C GLY A 409 -19.35 15.03 11.74
N PRO A 410 -20.09 15.00 12.86
CA PRO A 410 -21.03 13.92 13.16
C PRO A 410 -22.06 13.76 12.02
N ALA A 411 -22.21 12.52 11.57
CA ALA A 411 -22.84 12.11 10.32
C ALA A 411 -24.33 12.48 10.20
N VAL A 412 -24.64 13.71 9.77
CA VAL A 412 -25.95 14.11 9.20
C VAL A 412 -25.85 15.27 8.20
N GLN A 413 -24.75 16.04 8.18
CA GLN A 413 -24.60 17.14 7.22
C GLN A 413 -23.86 16.68 5.97
N SER A 414 -24.44 16.93 4.80
CA SER A 414 -23.76 16.85 3.51
C SER A 414 -22.50 17.72 3.60
N SER A 415 -21.34 17.09 3.72
CA SER A 415 -20.07 17.81 3.60
C SER A 415 -19.95 18.23 2.14
N GLU A 416 -20.06 19.52 1.86
CA GLU A 416 -19.77 20.02 0.52
C GLU A 416 -18.35 19.59 0.14
N PRO A 417 -18.11 19.16 -1.10
CA PRO A 417 -16.77 18.85 -1.57
C PRO A 417 -15.88 20.07 -1.33
N PRO A 418 -14.62 19.90 -0.90
CA PRO A 418 -13.74 21.03 -0.64
C PRO A 418 -13.70 21.96 -1.86
N GLY A 419 -14.21 23.20 -1.74
CA GLY A 419 -14.29 24.13 -2.87
C GLY A 419 -12.95 24.34 -3.58
N ALA A 420 -11.84 24.22 -2.85
CA ALA A 420 -10.49 24.25 -3.39
C ALA A 420 -10.19 23.13 -4.42
N LEU A 421 -10.77 21.93 -4.26
CA LEU A 421 -10.62 20.84 -5.23
C LEU A 421 -11.49 21.09 -6.48
N LEU A 422 -12.70 21.63 -6.30
CA LEU A 422 -13.55 22.04 -7.41
C LEU A 422 -12.90 23.14 -8.26
N ASP A 423 -12.24 24.11 -7.61
CA ASP A 423 -11.52 25.18 -8.30
C ASP A 423 -10.30 24.68 -9.06
N LEU A 424 -9.60 23.67 -8.52
CA LEU A 424 -8.47 23.04 -9.18
C LEU A 424 -8.92 22.28 -10.45
N ASN A 425 -10.09 21.63 -10.36
CA ASN A 425 -10.79 20.95 -11.45
C ASN A 425 -9.89 19.97 -12.23
N VAL A 426 -9.21 19.08 -11.51
CA VAL A 426 -8.37 18.02 -12.08
C VAL A 426 -8.64 16.68 -11.38
N PRO A 427 -8.41 15.54 -12.03
CA PRO A 427 -8.43 14.24 -11.36
C PRO A 427 -7.41 14.20 -10.21
N VAL A 428 -7.84 13.73 -9.05
CA VAL A 428 -6.98 13.57 -7.86
C VAL A 428 -6.79 12.08 -7.59
N LEU A 429 -5.59 11.57 -7.84
CA LEU A 429 -5.21 10.19 -7.62
C LEU A 429 -4.58 10.03 -6.24
N GLN A 430 -5.17 9.19 -5.38
CA GLN A 430 -4.57 8.85 -4.10
C GLN A 430 -3.54 7.73 -4.29
N ALA A 431 -2.26 8.10 -4.26
CA ALA A 431 -1.12 7.18 -4.26
C ALA A 431 -0.77 6.81 -2.82
N ILE A 432 -0.85 5.54 -2.47
CA ILE A 432 -0.85 5.12 -1.07
C ILE A 432 0.58 4.90 -0.57
N THR A 433 1.02 5.66 0.43
CA THR A 433 2.28 5.43 1.16
C THR A 433 1.98 4.62 2.42
N SER A 434 2.17 3.31 2.36
CA SER A 434 1.69 2.39 3.40
C SER A 434 2.62 2.33 4.61
N GLY A 435 2.09 2.50 5.82
CA GLY A 435 2.88 2.40 7.05
C GLY A 435 3.31 0.96 7.42
N MET A 436 2.85 -0.04 6.68
CA MET A 436 3.27 -1.44 6.79
C MET A 436 4.52 -1.75 5.94
N SER A 437 5.22 -2.83 6.32
CA SER A 437 6.29 -3.44 5.54
C SER A 437 5.73 -4.17 4.30
N LEU A 438 6.54 -4.32 3.25
CA LEU A 438 6.17 -4.97 1.98
C LEU A 438 5.71 -6.43 2.16
N GLY A 439 6.49 -7.25 2.88
CA GLY A 439 6.18 -8.68 3.07
C GLY A 439 4.78 -8.97 3.63
N PRO A 440 4.37 -8.34 4.75
CA PRO A 440 3.00 -8.43 5.26
C PRO A 440 1.91 -8.02 4.27
N TRP A 441 2.16 -7.01 3.43
CA TRP A 441 1.23 -6.64 2.37
C TRP A 441 1.13 -7.74 1.31
N GLU A 442 2.26 -8.24 0.82
CA GLU A 442 2.33 -9.26 -0.24
C GLU A 442 1.58 -10.54 0.14
N SER A 443 1.76 -11.01 1.37
CA SER A 443 1.14 -12.24 1.87
C SER A 443 -0.34 -12.08 2.25
N SER A 444 -0.82 -10.85 2.43
CA SER A 444 -2.18 -10.59 2.88
C SER A 444 -3.20 -10.67 1.74
N ALA A 445 -4.24 -11.49 1.91
CA ALA A 445 -5.42 -11.46 1.06
C ALA A 445 -6.28 -10.20 1.28
N ARG A 446 -6.18 -9.54 2.43
CA ARG A 446 -6.82 -8.24 2.65
C ARG A 446 -6.07 -7.12 1.92
N GLY A 447 -4.75 -7.22 1.85
CA GLY A 447 -3.86 -6.16 1.36
C GLY A 447 -3.51 -5.21 2.50
N LEU A 448 -4.01 -3.96 2.44
CA LEU A 448 -3.71 -2.95 3.47
C LEU A 448 -4.21 -3.35 4.87
N ASN A 449 -3.60 -2.75 5.89
CA ASN A 449 -3.99 -2.90 7.29
C ASN A 449 -5.14 -1.93 7.60
N PRO A 450 -5.86 -2.08 8.74
CA PRO A 450 -7.01 -1.25 9.05
C PRO A 450 -6.68 0.25 9.13
N LEU A 451 -5.49 0.60 9.63
CA LEU A 451 -5.07 1.99 9.78
C LEU A 451 -4.81 2.65 8.42
N ASP A 452 -4.02 1.99 7.56
CA ASP A 452 -3.74 2.44 6.20
C ASP A 452 -5.04 2.51 5.38
N THR A 453 -5.95 1.54 5.56
CA THR A 453 -7.27 1.56 4.90
C THR A 453 -8.12 2.76 5.35
N ALA A 454 -8.13 3.07 6.64
CA ALA A 454 -8.87 4.23 7.13
C ALA A 454 -8.26 5.54 6.60
N MET A 455 -6.95 5.71 6.77
CA MET A 455 -6.24 6.97 6.53
C MET A 455 -5.98 7.28 5.05
N ASN A 456 -5.73 6.26 4.23
CA ASN A 456 -5.36 6.43 2.82
C ASN A 456 -6.46 6.02 1.84
N VAL A 457 -7.57 5.44 2.30
CA VAL A 457 -8.65 5.00 1.41
C VAL A 457 -9.99 5.58 1.86
N ALA A 458 -10.54 5.11 2.97
CA ALA A 458 -11.91 5.43 3.37
C ALA A 458 -12.11 6.93 3.66
N ILE A 459 -11.17 7.57 4.35
CA ILE A 459 -11.26 9.02 4.62
C ILE A 459 -11.03 9.84 3.32
N PRO A 460 -9.97 9.61 2.53
CA PRO A 460 -9.78 10.30 1.25
C PRO A 460 -10.92 10.15 0.23
N GLU A 461 -11.73 9.09 0.28
CA GLU A 461 -12.91 8.93 -0.56
C GLU A 461 -13.95 10.05 -0.38
N PHE A 462 -14.01 10.68 0.80
CA PHE A 462 -14.90 11.82 1.08
C PHE A 462 -14.49 13.09 0.32
N ASP A 463 -13.21 13.25 -0.01
CA ASP A 463 -12.72 14.33 -0.89
C ASP A 463 -12.98 14.05 -2.38
N GLY A 464 -13.57 12.90 -2.72
CA GLY A 464 -13.74 12.48 -4.11
C GLY A 464 -12.46 11.97 -4.79
N ARG A 465 -11.41 11.66 -4.04
CA ARG A 465 -10.15 11.14 -4.61
C ARG A 465 -10.34 9.76 -5.23
N ILE A 466 -9.64 9.51 -6.34
CA ILE A 466 -9.59 8.23 -7.04
C ILE A 466 -8.57 7.37 -6.32
N ILE A 467 -9.02 6.25 -5.74
CA ILE A 467 -8.16 5.34 -4.99
C ILE A 467 -7.35 4.48 -5.97
N THR A 468 -6.03 4.46 -5.79
CA THR A 468 -5.12 3.70 -6.65
C THR A 468 -4.49 2.51 -5.91
N VAL A 469 -3.16 2.42 -5.87
CA VAL A 469 -2.39 1.30 -5.30
C VAL A 469 -1.32 1.82 -4.32
N PRO A 470 -0.80 0.97 -3.41
CA PRO A 470 0.34 1.33 -2.57
C PRO A 470 1.62 1.47 -3.38
N VAL A 471 2.20 2.67 -3.43
CA VAL A 471 3.43 2.98 -4.18
C VAL A 471 4.69 2.79 -3.36
N SER A 472 4.56 2.71 -2.03
CA SER A 472 5.70 2.54 -1.13
C SER A 472 5.31 1.87 0.18
N PHE A 473 6.27 1.19 0.80
CA PHE A 473 6.13 0.50 2.07
C PHE A 473 7.21 0.94 3.05
N LYS A 474 6.88 0.93 4.34
CA LYS A 474 7.82 1.27 5.40
C LYS A 474 8.68 0.07 5.74
N GLU A 475 9.99 0.13 5.47
CA GLU A 475 10.90 -0.94 5.88
C GLU A 475 11.31 -0.80 7.35
N LYS A 476 11.32 -1.92 8.08
CA LYS A 476 11.86 -2.00 9.44
C LYS A 476 13.13 -2.85 9.38
N GLY A 477 14.31 -2.22 9.48
CA GLY A 477 15.60 -2.89 9.43
C GLY A 477 16.54 -2.46 10.56
N LYS A 478 17.76 -3.04 10.59
CA LYS A 478 18.85 -2.62 11.50
C LYS A 478 19.32 -1.18 11.23
N GLU A 479 19.15 -0.72 10.00
CA GLU A 479 19.29 0.66 9.56
C GLU A 479 17.87 1.25 9.45
N VAL A 480 17.66 2.50 9.89
CA VAL A 480 16.37 3.16 9.81
C VAL A 480 16.07 3.45 8.34
N ARG A 481 15.31 2.58 7.68
CA ARG A 481 14.90 2.76 6.29
C ARG A 481 13.53 3.42 6.26
N GLY A 482 13.41 4.43 5.41
CA GLY A 482 12.18 5.21 5.24
C GLY A 482 11.11 4.45 4.46
N TYR A 483 10.37 5.17 3.63
CA TYR A 483 9.42 4.58 2.69
C TYR A 483 10.18 4.15 1.44
N ILE A 484 10.18 2.85 1.16
CA ILE A 484 10.82 2.28 -0.03
C ILE A 484 9.77 2.16 -1.14
N PRO A 485 10.01 2.74 -2.33
CA PRO A 485 9.09 2.61 -3.46
C PRO A 485 9.00 1.17 -3.96
N LEU A 486 7.82 0.79 -4.44
CA LEU A 486 7.61 -0.42 -5.21
C LEU A 486 7.38 -0.04 -6.68
N GLU A 487 8.39 -0.27 -7.51
CA GLU A 487 8.51 0.23 -8.89
C GLU A 487 7.26 -0.04 -9.74
N ASN A 488 6.79 -1.30 -9.80
CA ASN A 488 5.64 -1.66 -10.61
C ASN A 488 4.31 -1.01 -10.13
N ARG A 489 4.24 -0.53 -8.89
CA ARG A 489 3.08 0.21 -8.35
C ARG A 489 3.21 1.69 -8.62
N VAL A 490 4.43 2.23 -8.59
CA VAL A 490 4.73 3.59 -9.05
C VAL A 490 4.34 3.75 -10.52
N GLU A 491 4.77 2.82 -11.38
CA GLU A 491 4.42 2.79 -12.81
C GLU A 491 2.91 2.72 -13.04
N ARG A 492 2.21 1.99 -12.18
CA ARG A 492 0.75 1.82 -12.25
C ARG A 492 0.02 3.15 -12.04
N VAL A 493 0.45 3.92 -11.03
CA VAL A 493 -0.10 5.25 -10.74
C VAL A 493 0.31 6.25 -11.81
N ALA A 494 1.57 6.21 -12.25
CA ALA A 494 2.06 7.07 -13.33
C ALA A 494 1.25 6.85 -14.61
N GLY A 495 1.02 5.60 -15.02
CA GLY A 495 0.17 5.29 -16.17
C GLY A 495 -1.24 5.85 -16.06
N LEU A 496 -1.87 5.69 -14.90
CA LEU A 496 -3.21 6.24 -14.66
C LEU A 496 -3.21 7.78 -14.76
N ALA A 497 -2.20 8.44 -14.18
CA ALA A 497 -2.04 9.90 -14.28
C ALA A 497 -1.88 10.37 -15.73
N ILE A 498 -1.06 9.68 -16.53
CA ILE A 498 -0.89 9.99 -17.96
C ILE A 498 -2.21 9.82 -18.73
N ARG A 499 -2.96 8.75 -18.48
CA ARG A 499 -4.23 8.49 -19.17
C ARG A 499 -5.28 9.56 -18.82
N PHE A 500 -5.37 9.95 -17.55
CA PHE A 500 -6.25 11.05 -17.14
C PHE A 500 -5.82 12.40 -17.74
N ALA A 501 -4.53 12.70 -17.77
CA ALA A 501 -4.03 13.92 -18.40
C ALA A 501 -4.37 13.93 -19.90
N ARG A 502 -4.14 12.81 -20.60
CA ARG A 502 -4.47 12.63 -22.02
C ARG A 502 -5.94 12.90 -22.33
N LEU A 503 -6.88 12.44 -21.50
CA LEU A 503 -8.32 12.67 -21.68
C LEU A 503 -8.69 14.17 -21.76
N LYS A 504 -7.91 15.03 -21.11
CA LYS A 504 -8.12 16.48 -21.15
C LYS A 504 -7.71 17.11 -22.49
N TYR A 505 -6.64 16.61 -23.10
CA TYR A 505 -6.06 17.19 -24.31
C TYR A 505 -6.62 16.60 -25.61
N LEU A 506 -7.16 15.39 -25.57
CA LEU A 506 -7.86 14.82 -26.72
C LEU A 506 -9.12 15.62 -27.05
N LYS A 507 -9.34 15.87 -28.34
CA LYS A 507 -10.62 16.39 -28.83
C LYS A 507 -11.69 15.30 -28.65
N ASN A 508 -12.92 15.70 -28.35
CA ASN A 508 -14.02 14.74 -28.17
C ASN A 508 -14.19 13.79 -29.38
N ALA A 509 -14.01 14.30 -30.61
CA ALA A 509 -14.08 13.50 -31.83
C ALA A 509 -13.03 12.38 -31.90
N ASP A 510 -11.88 12.54 -31.23
CA ASP A 510 -10.75 11.61 -31.27
C ASP A 510 -10.74 10.63 -30.08
N LYS A 511 -11.55 10.88 -29.04
CA LYS A 511 -11.61 10.04 -27.84
C LYS A 511 -12.30 8.71 -28.12
N LYS A 512 -11.62 7.61 -27.78
CA LYS A 512 -12.17 6.26 -27.85
C LYS A 512 -12.70 5.79 -26.50
N VAL A 513 -14.00 5.54 -26.40
CA VAL A 513 -14.65 5.12 -25.14
C VAL A 513 -15.34 3.77 -25.29
N ALA A 514 -14.96 2.81 -24.45
CA ALA A 514 -15.59 1.50 -24.41
C ALA A 514 -16.69 1.45 -23.34
N PHE A 515 -17.86 0.92 -23.67
CA PHE A 515 -19.00 0.75 -22.78
C PHE A 515 -19.21 -0.73 -22.52
N ILE A 516 -19.17 -1.13 -21.25
CA ILE A 516 -19.28 -2.53 -20.85
C ILE A 516 -20.67 -2.77 -20.25
N LEU A 517 -21.43 -3.68 -20.86
CA LEU A 517 -22.68 -4.19 -20.32
C LEU A 517 -22.41 -5.51 -19.57
N THR A 518 -22.91 -5.58 -18.34
CA THR A 518 -22.83 -6.81 -17.54
C THR A 518 -23.71 -7.92 -18.14
N ASN A 519 -23.19 -9.14 -18.17
CA ASN A 519 -23.95 -10.36 -18.45
C ASN A 519 -23.50 -11.51 -17.52
N SER A 520 -23.82 -11.40 -16.23
CA SER A 520 -23.25 -12.25 -15.17
C SER A 520 -23.68 -13.72 -15.22
N ASN A 521 -24.86 -14.02 -15.77
CA ASN A 521 -25.37 -15.39 -15.93
C ASN A 521 -25.21 -15.92 -17.37
N THR A 522 -24.55 -15.17 -18.25
CA THR A 522 -24.28 -15.50 -19.66
C THR A 522 -25.50 -15.54 -20.57
N LYS A 523 -26.72 -15.44 -20.05
CA LYS A 523 -27.95 -15.60 -20.82
C LYS A 523 -28.28 -14.37 -21.64
N ALA A 524 -28.64 -14.57 -22.90
CA ALA A 524 -28.96 -13.48 -23.82
C ALA A 524 -30.11 -12.60 -23.31
N SER A 525 -31.06 -13.19 -22.58
CA SER A 525 -32.20 -12.50 -21.96
C SER A 525 -31.86 -11.60 -20.77
N GLN A 526 -30.61 -11.58 -20.33
CA GLN A 526 -30.16 -10.94 -19.09
C GLN A 526 -28.99 -9.96 -19.33
N ILE A 527 -28.67 -9.68 -20.59
CA ILE A 527 -27.68 -8.68 -20.99
C ILE A 527 -28.11 -7.31 -20.45
N GLY A 528 -27.18 -6.61 -19.81
CA GLY A 528 -27.42 -5.26 -19.29
C GLY A 528 -28.36 -5.23 -18.06
N ASN A 529 -28.55 -6.36 -17.37
CA ASN A 529 -29.32 -6.37 -16.13
C ASN A 529 -28.59 -5.55 -15.05
N ALA A 530 -29.13 -4.36 -14.76
CA ALA A 530 -28.60 -3.43 -13.77
C ALA A 530 -29.67 -3.09 -12.74
N VAL A 531 -29.29 -3.12 -11.45
CA VAL A 531 -30.23 -2.84 -10.36
C VAL A 531 -30.70 -1.40 -10.45
N GLY A 532 -32.01 -1.23 -10.63
CA GLY A 532 -32.66 0.08 -10.63
C GLY A 532 -32.28 0.98 -11.82
N LEU A 533 -31.74 0.41 -12.90
CA LEU A 533 -31.36 1.13 -14.10
C LEU A 533 -31.82 0.37 -15.35
N ASP A 534 -32.47 1.05 -16.29
CA ASP A 534 -32.62 0.54 -17.65
C ASP A 534 -31.30 0.77 -18.39
N ALA A 535 -30.37 -0.18 -18.30
CA ALA A 535 -29.01 0.01 -18.82
C ALA A 535 -28.97 0.24 -20.35
N PRO A 536 -29.73 -0.50 -21.19
CA PRO A 536 -29.75 -0.25 -22.63
C PRO A 536 -30.29 1.14 -22.98
N ALA A 537 -31.40 1.56 -22.38
CA ALA A 537 -31.95 2.91 -22.63
C ALA A 537 -31.01 4.01 -22.11
N SER A 538 -30.43 3.82 -20.92
CA SER A 538 -29.49 4.78 -20.33
C SER A 538 -28.21 4.91 -21.16
N LEU A 539 -27.69 3.79 -21.68
CA LEU A 539 -26.52 3.80 -22.58
C LEU A 539 -26.81 4.58 -23.85
N LEU A 540 -27.98 4.41 -24.47
CA LEU A 540 -28.34 5.20 -25.66
C LEU A 540 -28.39 6.71 -25.35
N LEU A 541 -29.01 7.11 -24.23
CA LEU A 541 -29.03 8.52 -23.83
C LEU A 541 -27.63 9.08 -23.61
N ILE A 542 -26.72 8.29 -23.02
CA ILE A 542 -25.31 8.66 -22.86
C ILE A 542 -24.64 8.83 -24.23
N LEU A 543 -24.82 7.89 -25.15
CA LEU A 543 -24.23 7.92 -26.49
C LEU A 543 -24.77 9.09 -27.33
N GLU A 544 -26.07 9.39 -27.23
CA GLU A 544 -26.69 10.55 -27.88
C GLU A 544 -26.11 11.85 -27.35
N ALA A 545 -26.06 12.01 -26.02
CA ALA A 545 -25.47 13.19 -25.39
C ALA A 545 -23.98 13.36 -25.76
N MET A 546 -23.22 12.27 -25.81
CA MET A 546 -21.83 12.32 -26.26
C MET A 546 -21.70 12.71 -27.73
N ARG A 547 -22.58 12.20 -28.61
CA ARG A 547 -22.58 12.61 -30.02
C ARG A 547 -22.87 14.10 -30.17
N ASP A 548 -23.79 14.64 -29.38
CA ASP A 548 -24.14 16.07 -29.37
C ASP A 548 -22.98 16.94 -28.84
N GLU A 549 -22.17 16.40 -27.92
CA GLU A 549 -20.90 17.00 -27.43
C GLU A 549 -19.71 16.80 -28.41
N GLY A 550 -19.96 16.27 -29.61
CA GLY A 550 -18.98 16.14 -30.69
C GLY A 550 -18.09 14.89 -30.62
N TYR A 551 -18.46 13.87 -29.85
CA TYR A 551 -17.82 12.56 -29.93
C TYR A 551 -18.23 11.84 -31.22
N ARG A 552 -17.30 11.10 -31.83
CA ARG A 552 -17.58 10.34 -33.04
C ARG A 552 -18.28 9.02 -32.69
N ILE A 553 -19.59 8.99 -32.91
CA ILE A 553 -20.45 7.83 -32.68
C ILE A 553 -21.25 7.55 -33.96
N ASP A 554 -20.90 6.45 -34.62
CA ASP A 554 -21.42 6.04 -35.92
C ASP A 554 -22.52 4.97 -35.74
N ASN A 555 -23.50 4.91 -36.64
CA ASN A 555 -24.51 3.83 -36.73
C ASN A 555 -25.26 3.49 -35.41
N LEU A 556 -25.58 4.50 -34.60
CA LEU A 556 -26.28 4.32 -33.32
C LEU A 556 -27.69 3.72 -33.53
N PRO A 557 -28.05 2.61 -32.83
CA PRO A 557 -29.41 2.04 -32.87
C PRO A 557 -30.47 3.03 -32.38
N ALA A 558 -31.71 2.92 -32.85
CA ALA A 558 -32.77 3.88 -32.51
C ALA A 558 -33.39 3.63 -31.13
N THR A 559 -33.30 2.39 -30.61
CA THR A 559 -33.90 2.03 -29.32
C THR A 559 -33.02 1.05 -28.53
N GLY A 560 -33.17 1.02 -27.20
CA GLY A 560 -32.39 0.13 -26.33
C GLY A 560 -32.64 -1.35 -26.68
N THR A 561 -33.84 -1.67 -27.15
CA THR A 561 -34.20 -2.99 -27.68
C THR A 561 -33.40 -3.34 -28.93
N GLU A 562 -33.31 -2.42 -29.91
CA GLU A 562 -32.49 -2.63 -31.11
C GLU A 562 -31.01 -2.78 -30.79
N LEU A 563 -30.49 -2.04 -29.81
CA LEU A 563 -29.12 -2.20 -29.32
C LEU A 563 -28.88 -3.63 -28.80
N ILE A 564 -29.76 -4.16 -27.96
CA ILE A 564 -29.64 -5.53 -27.44
C ILE A 564 -29.78 -6.58 -28.54
N HIS A 565 -30.73 -6.41 -29.46
CA HIS A 565 -30.88 -7.32 -30.59
C HIS A 565 -29.63 -7.32 -31.48
N ALA A 566 -29.07 -6.15 -31.80
CA ALA A 566 -27.85 -6.04 -32.59
C ALA A 566 -26.66 -6.77 -31.93
N LEU A 567 -26.52 -6.65 -30.61
CA LEU A 567 -25.49 -7.39 -29.85
C LEU A 567 -25.69 -8.90 -29.96
N ILE A 568 -26.91 -9.40 -29.71
CA ILE A 568 -27.23 -10.84 -29.77
C ILE A 568 -27.04 -11.39 -31.20
N ASP A 569 -27.49 -10.65 -32.21
CA ASP A 569 -27.42 -11.05 -33.62
C ASP A 569 -25.98 -11.14 -34.12
N LEU A 570 -25.07 -10.32 -33.58
CA LEU A 570 -23.64 -10.42 -33.86
C LEU A 570 -23.01 -11.59 -33.10
N CYS A 571 -22.96 -11.48 -31.77
CA CYS A 571 -22.39 -12.51 -30.90
C CYS A 571 -22.80 -12.25 -29.44
N ALA A 572 -23.18 -13.30 -28.72
CA ALA A 572 -23.38 -13.28 -27.28
C ALA A 572 -22.68 -14.50 -26.64
N TYR A 573 -22.52 -14.49 -25.32
CA TYR A 573 -21.87 -15.59 -24.60
C TYR A 573 -22.82 -16.74 -24.20
N ASP A 574 -24.06 -16.71 -24.68
CA ASP A 574 -25.08 -17.73 -24.37
C ASP A 574 -24.87 -18.97 -25.25
N ALA A 575 -24.23 -20.00 -24.70
CA ALA A 575 -23.87 -21.21 -25.44
C ALA A 575 -25.08 -21.98 -26.00
N ASP A 576 -26.28 -21.78 -25.44
CA ASP A 576 -27.50 -22.45 -25.92
C ASP A 576 -27.93 -21.95 -27.31
N TYR A 577 -27.57 -20.69 -27.64
CA TYR A 577 -27.99 -20.01 -28.87
C TYR A 577 -26.81 -19.57 -29.76
N LEU A 578 -25.58 -19.72 -29.28
CA LEU A 578 -24.38 -19.28 -29.98
C LEU A 578 -24.04 -20.22 -31.15
N THR A 579 -24.02 -19.65 -32.35
CA THR A 579 -23.66 -20.36 -33.58
C THR A 579 -22.25 -20.01 -34.06
N ALA A 580 -21.63 -20.89 -34.86
CA ALA A 580 -20.36 -20.61 -35.51
C ALA A 580 -20.42 -19.35 -36.41
N GLY A 581 -21.56 -19.12 -37.07
CA GLY A 581 -21.78 -17.92 -37.89
C GLY A 581 -21.96 -16.62 -37.08
N GLN A 582 -22.29 -16.70 -35.80
CA GLN A 582 -22.23 -15.54 -34.88
C GLN A 582 -20.79 -15.31 -34.40
N LEU A 583 -20.07 -16.37 -34.01
CA LEU A 583 -18.66 -16.26 -33.66
C LEU A 583 -17.81 -15.65 -34.79
N SER A 584 -18.08 -16.02 -36.05
CA SER A 584 -17.40 -15.45 -37.22
C SER A 584 -17.73 -13.98 -37.47
N ARG A 585 -18.83 -13.47 -36.90
CA ARG A 585 -19.30 -12.07 -37.02
C ARG A 585 -19.10 -11.26 -35.74
N ALA A 586 -18.38 -11.80 -34.74
CA ALA A 586 -18.05 -11.06 -33.54
C ALA A 586 -17.36 -9.73 -33.88
N ALA A 587 -17.76 -8.65 -33.19
CA ALA A 587 -17.30 -7.30 -33.50
C ALA A 587 -15.78 -7.13 -33.35
N ALA A 588 -15.14 -7.97 -32.53
CA ALA A 588 -13.69 -8.08 -32.49
C ALA A 588 -13.26 -9.55 -32.40
N GLN A 589 -12.11 -9.86 -33.00
CA GLN A 589 -11.51 -11.20 -33.01
C GLN A 589 -10.02 -11.09 -32.75
N VAL A 590 -9.54 -11.74 -31.69
CA VAL A 590 -8.12 -11.71 -31.29
C VAL A 590 -7.44 -12.99 -31.78
N PRO A 591 -6.44 -12.91 -32.66
CA PRO A 591 -5.61 -14.06 -33.05
C PRO A 591 -4.98 -14.77 -31.84
N ALA A 592 -4.89 -16.10 -31.87
CA ALA A 592 -4.30 -16.88 -30.79
C ALA A 592 -2.85 -16.47 -30.47
N ASP A 593 -2.03 -16.26 -31.50
CA ASP A 593 -0.64 -15.82 -31.37
C ASP A 593 -0.53 -14.45 -30.69
N ARG A 594 -1.40 -13.51 -31.09
CA ARG A 594 -1.50 -12.19 -30.44
C ARG A 594 -1.89 -12.30 -28.97
N TYR A 595 -2.85 -13.17 -28.65
CA TYR A 595 -3.27 -13.40 -27.27
C TYR A 595 -2.18 -14.10 -26.44
N GLU A 596 -1.44 -15.05 -27.02
CA GLU A 596 -0.33 -15.72 -26.37
C GLU A 596 0.75 -14.73 -25.93
N ASP A 597 1.08 -13.75 -26.78
CA ASP A 597 2.01 -12.67 -26.43
C ASP A 597 1.52 -11.92 -25.18
N TRP A 598 0.27 -11.49 -25.17
CA TRP A 598 -0.32 -10.80 -24.02
C TRP A 598 -0.40 -11.66 -22.76
N PHE A 599 -0.66 -12.96 -22.92
CA PHE A 599 -0.71 -13.91 -21.82
C PHE A 599 0.66 -14.12 -21.19
N ARG A 600 1.75 -14.02 -21.99
CA ARG A 600 3.13 -14.05 -21.46
C ARG A 600 3.48 -12.84 -20.61
N ASP A 601 2.87 -11.68 -20.87
CA ASP A 601 3.08 -10.46 -20.08
C ASP A 601 2.44 -10.52 -18.68
N LEU A 602 1.48 -11.42 -18.45
CA LEU A 602 0.86 -11.57 -17.13
C LEU A 602 1.89 -12.06 -16.10
N PRO A 603 1.80 -11.57 -14.84
CA PRO A 603 2.63 -12.08 -13.76
C PRO A 603 2.49 -13.60 -13.62
N GLU A 604 3.62 -14.26 -13.38
CA GLU A 604 3.68 -15.73 -13.33
C GLU A 604 2.64 -16.37 -12.39
N PRO A 605 2.40 -15.86 -11.15
CA PRO A 605 1.38 -16.43 -10.27
C PRO A 605 -0.04 -16.39 -10.84
N VAL A 606 -0.37 -15.33 -11.58
CA VAL A 606 -1.67 -15.13 -12.26
C VAL A 606 -1.78 -16.09 -13.43
N ARG A 607 -0.73 -16.15 -14.25
CA ARG A 607 -0.62 -17.00 -15.43
C ARG A 607 -0.77 -18.48 -15.08
N GLN A 608 -0.06 -18.96 -14.06
CA GLN A 608 -0.10 -20.36 -13.64
C GLN A 608 -1.47 -20.79 -13.13
N LYS A 609 -2.18 -19.91 -12.42
CA LYS A 609 -3.56 -20.19 -11.99
C LYS A 609 -4.51 -20.31 -13.17
N MET A 610 -4.40 -19.40 -14.15
CA MET A 610 -5.18 -19.49 -15.38
C MET A 610 -4.85 -20.75 -16.19
N LEU A 611 -3.56 -21.08 -16.37
CA LEU A 611 -3.15 -22.31 -17.07
C LEU A 611 -3.70 -23.58 -16.42
N LYS A 612 -3.64 -23.65 -15.09
CA LYS A 612 -4.13 -24.81 -14.34
C LYS A 612 -5.64 -24.99 -14.48
N GLN A 613 -6.40 -23.89 -14.52
CA GLN A 613 -7.86 -23.94 -14.55
C GLN A 613 -8.42 -24.04 -15.98
N TRP A 614 -7.86 -23.29 -16.91
CA TRP A 614 -8.42 -23.07 -18.25
C TRP A 614 -7.58 -23.68 -19.39
N GLY A 615 -6.45 -24.31 -19.07
CA GLY A 615 -5.54 -24.88 -20.05
C GLY A 615 -4.62 -23.84 -20.71
N PRO A 616 -3.90 -24.20 -21.78
CA PRO A 616 -3.05 -23.27 -22.50
C PRO A 616 -3.87 -22.20 -23.24
N PRO A 617 -3.35 -20.98 -23.41
CA PRO A 617 -3.94 -19.98 -24.31
C PRO A 617 -4.10 -20.55 -25.73
N PRO A 618 -5.13 -20.13 -26.50
CA PRO A 618 -6.19 -19.19 -26.16
C PRO A 618 -7.35 -19.80 -25.35
N GLY A 619 -7.23 -21.06 -24.90
CA GLY A 619 -8.35 -21.87 -24.41
C GLY A 619 -9.24 -22.38 -25.54
N GLU A 620 -10.42 -22.90 -25.18
CA GLU A 620 -11.34 -23.53 -26.14
C GLU A 620 -12.66 -22.74 -26.31
N THR A 621 -13.07 -21.97 -25.30
CA THR A 621 -14.39 -21.30 -25.30
C THR A 621 -14.38 -20.00 -26.09
N TYR A 622 -15.42 -19.82 -26.91
CA TYR A 622 -15.58 -18.65 -27.81
C TYR A 622 -14.41 -18.46 -28.78
N VAL A 623 -13.75 -19.56 -29.16
CA VAL A 623 -12.70 -19.58 -30.17
C VAL A 623 -13.28 -20.07 -31.49
N HIS A 624 -13.02 -19.33 -32.58
CA HIS A 624 -13.41 -19.69 -33.93
C HIS A 624 -12.24 -19.42 -34.88
N ASP A 625 -11.87 -20.40 -35.70
CA ASP A 625 -10.75 -20.33 -36.64
C ASP A 625 -9.43 -19.81 -36.02
N GLY A 626 -9.13 -20.28 -34.80
CA GLY A 626 -7.92 -19.89 -34.06
C GLY A 626 -7.96 -18.45 -33.51
N ARG A 627 -9.14 -17.84 -33.41
CA ARG A 627 -9.35 -16.48 -32.90
C ARG A 627 -10.34 -16.47 -31.76
N ILE A 628 -10.03 -15.71 -30.70
CA ILE A 628 -10.96 -15.44 -29.60
C ILE A 628 -11.99 -14.41 -30.08
N ALA A 629 -13.26 -14.79 -30.13
CA ALA A 629 -14.35 -13.94 -30.57
C ALA A 629 -14.90 -13.08 -29.42
N LEU A 630 -14.78 -11.76 -29.51
CA LEU A 630 -15.23 -10.82 -28.48
C LEU A 630 -16.61 -10.24 -28.86
N ALA A 631 -17.60 -10.44 -28.00
CA ALA A 631 -18.95 -9.94 -28.23
C ALA A 631 -19.04 -8.43 -27.98
N GLY A 632 -19.53 -7.70 -28.97
CA GLY A 632 -19.75 -6.27 -28.88
C GLY A 632 -20.37 -5.67 -30.14
N LEU A 633 -20.43 -4.35 -30.17
CA LEU A 633 -20.93 -3.53 -31.27
C LEU A 633 -19.98 -2.34 -31.45
N ASP A 634 -19.44 -2.22 -32.66
CA ASP A 634 -18.59 -1.09 -33.06
C ASP A 634 -19.45 0.07 -33.56
N LEU A 635 -19.32 1.22 -32.91
CA LEU A 635 -19.99 2.48 -33.22
C LEU A 635 -18.95 3.58 -33.53
N GLY A 636 -17.82 3.23 -34.13
CA GLY A 636 -16.73 4.15 -34.49
C GLY A 636 -15.76 4.35 -33.33
N ASN A 637 -15.77 5.52 -32.69
CA ASN A 637 -14.95 5.76 -31.49
C ASN A 637 -15.68 5.39 -30.19
N ALA A 638 -16.86 4.78 -30.29
CA ALA A 638 -17.52 4.10 -29.19
C ALA A 638 -17.60 2.59 -29.47
N PHE A 639 -17.29 1.75 -28.48
CA PHE A 639 -17.43 0.30 -28.59
C PHE A 639 -18.27 -0.23 -27.44
N VAL A 640 -19.40 -0.86 -27.73
CA VAL A 640 -20.27 -1.48 -26.71
C VAL A 640 -19.90 -2.95 -26.59
N ALA A 641 -19.25 -3.34 -25.51
CA ALA A 641 -18.86 -4.73 -25.26
C ALA A 641 -19.80 -5.42 -24.28
N LEU A 642 -19.99 -6.72 -24.47
CA LEU A 642 -20.51 -7.58 -23.41
C LEU A 642 -19.35 -8.02 -22.52
N GLN A 643 -19.51 -7.84 -21.20
CA GLN A 643 -18.52 -8.34 -20.25
C GLN A 643 -18.44 -9.88 -20.35
N PRO A 644 -17.24 -10.46 -20.52
CA PRO A 644 -17.06 -11.89 -20.60
C PRO A 644 -17.53 -12.60 -19.34
N PRO A 645 -18.03 -13.83 -19.48
CA PRO A 645 -18.49 -14.61 -18.35
C PRO A 645 -17.34 -14.94 -17.40
N ARG A 646 -17.69 -15.02 -16.11
CA ARG A 646 -16.71 -15.20 -15.04
C ARG A 646 -15.99 -16.55 -15.06
N GLY A 647 -16.64 -17.58 -15.62
CA GLY A 647 -16.12 -18.95 -15.74
C GLY A 647 -16.97 -20.02 -15.04
N TYR A 648 -17.79 -19.67 -14.03
CA TYR A 648 -18.56 -20.65 -13.25
C TYR A 648 -19.57 -21.48 -14.06
N GLY A 649 -20.09 -20.95 -15.19
CA GLY A 649 -20.92 -21.75 -16.10
C GLY A 649 -20.14 -22.77 -16.91
N MET A 650 -18.82 -22.56 -17.08
CA MET A 650 -17.90 -23.45 -17.79
C MET A 650 -17.26 -24.48 -16.85
N ASP A 651 -17.20 -24.18 -15.55
CA ASP A 651 -16.82 -25.11 -14.48
C ASP A 651 -17.88 -25.08 -13.36
N PRO A 652 -18.96 -25.86 -13.49
CA PRO A 652 -20.02 -25.92 -12.49
C PRO A 652 -19.56 -26.38 -11.10
N ASP A 653 -18.53 -27.23 -11.02
CA ASP A 653 -17.97 -27.70 -9.74
C ASP A 653 -17.27 -26.55 -8.99
N GLY A 654 -16.71 -25.59 -9.74
CA GLY A 654 -16.14 -24.36 -9.22
C GLY A 654 -17.12 -23.55 -8.35
N ILE A 655 -18.43 -23.61 -8.62
CA ILE A 655 -19.47 -22.93 -7.83
C ILE A 655 -19.44 -23.38 -6.36
N TYR A 656 -19.19 -24.67 -6.12
CA TYR A 656 -19.23 -25.25 -4.77
C TYR A 656 -17.89 -25.21 -4.05
N HIS A 657 -16.79 -25.19 -4.79
CA HIS A 657 -15.46 -25.47 -4.23
C HIS A 657 -14.41 -24.39 -4.48
N GLN A 658 -14.66 -23.41 -5.36
CA GLN A 658 -13.65 -22.45 -5.79
C GLN A 658 -14.17 -21.00 -5.83
N PRO A 659 -14.33 -20.34 -4.67
CA PRO A 659 -14.72 -18.92 -4.62
C PRO A 659 -13.67 -17.99 -5.26
N ASP A 660 -12.42 -18.45 -5.42
CA ASP A 660 -11.30 -17.74 -6.02
C ASP A 660 -10.99 -18.18 -7.47
N LEU A 661 -11.97 -18.76 -8.18
CA LEU A 661 -11.87 -19.21 -9.57
C LEU A 661 -11.16 -18.14 -10.44
N PRO A 662 -10.04 -18.42 -11.12
CA PRO A 662 -9.39 -17.42 -11.97
C PRO A 662 -10.30 -17.02 -13.16
N PRO A 663 -10.24 -15.78 -13.66
CA PRO A 663 -10.95 -15.39 -14.89
C PRO A 663 -10.45 -16.18 -16.10
N THR A 664 -11.31 -16.29 -17.11
CA THR A 664 -11.06 -17.05 -18.35
C THR A 664 -10.10 -16.30 -19.28
N HIS A 665 -9.56 -17.02 -20.28
CA HIS A 665 -8.72 -16.43 -21.31
C HIS A 665 -9.43 -15.30 -22.07
N HIS A 666 -10.70 -15.54 -22.42
CA HIS A 666 -11.58 -14.59 -23.09
C HIS A 666 -11.76 -13.30 -22.29
N TYR A 667 -11.93 -13.41 -20.96
CA TYR A 667 -12.04 -12.25 -20.06
C TYR A 667 -10.79 -11.37 -20.15
N HIS A 668 -9.60 -11.97 -20.05
CA HIS A 668 -8.34 -11.24 -20.22
C HIS A 668 -8.23 -10.61 -21.61
N ALA A 669 -8.59 -11.37 -22.66
CA ALA A 669 -8.48 -10.94 -24.04
C ALA A 669 -9.29 -9.68 -24.33
N LEU A 670 -10.52 -9.55 -23.79
CA LEU A 670 -11.33 -8.34 -23.99
C LEU A 670 -10.63 -7.09 -23.45
N TYR A 671 -10.27 -7.06 -22.17
CA TYR A 671 -9.70 -5.86 -21.57
C TYR A 671 -8.35 -5.50 -22.18
N ARG A 672 -7.55 -6.51 -22.52
CA ARG A 672 -6.27 -6.31 -23.19
C ARG A 672 -6.44 -5.76 -24.61
N TRP A 673 -7.38 -6.31 -25.38
CA TRP A 673 -7.71 -5.82 -26.72
C TRP A 673 -8.24 -4.38 -26.66
N LEU A 674 -9.14 -4.06 -25.72
CA LEU A 674 -9.64 -2.70 -25.53
C LEU A 674 -8.50 -1.72 -25.25
N ARG A 675 -7.54 -2.10 -24.40
CA ARG A 675 -6.43 -1.24 -24.00
C ARG A 675 -5.39 -1.03 -25.10
N ASP A 676 -4.94 -2.11 -25.73
CA ASP A 676 -3.72 -2.12 -26.54
C ASP A 676 -3.98 -2.07 -28.04
N ASP A 677 -5.02 -2.75 -28.53
CA ASP A 677 -5.31 -2.87 -29.97
C ASP A 677 -6.42 -1.92 -30.43
N TRP A 678 -7.58 -1.91 -29.74
CA TRP A 678 -8.62 -0.92 -30.01
C TRP A 678 -8.20 0.48 -29.58
N GLY A 679 -7.44 0.55 -28.47
CA GLY A 679 -6.82 1.78 -27.97
C GLY A 679 -7.80 2.68 -27.23
N ALA A 680 -8.58 2.12 -26.30
CA ALA A 680 -9.49 2.88 -25.45
C ALA A 680 -8.73 3.97 -24.67
N ASP A 681 -9.31 5.17 -24.63
CA ASP A 681 -8.88 6.24 -23.74
C ASP A 681 -9.60 6.15 -22.38
N ALA A 682 -10.80 5.56 -22.34
CA ALA A 682 -11.57 5.29 -21.12
C ALA A 682 -12.53 4.10 -21.28
N ILE A 683 -12.91 3.52 -20.14
CA ILE A 683 -13.97 2.50 -20.02
C ILE A 683 -15.12 3.07 -19.18
N VAL A 684 -16.35 2.76 -19.59
CA VAL A 684 -17.58 3.00 -18.82
C VAL A 684 -18.26 1.66 -18.54
N HIS A 685 -18.38 1.26 -17.27
CA HIS A 685 -19.25 0.14 -16.91
C HIS A 685 -20.68 0.64 -16.67
N VAL A 686 -21.64 0.18 -17.47
CA VAL A 686 -23.00 0.75 -17.43
C VAL A 686 -23.87 -0.01 -16.44
N GLY A 687 -24.00 0.54 -15.24
CA GLY A 687 -24.91 0.05 -14.20
C GLY A 687 -24.30 -1.00 -13.25
N LYS A 688 -24.86 -1.05 -12.04
CA LYS A 688 -24.48 -2.00 -10.99
C LYS A 688 -24.81 -3.45 -11.39
N HIS A 689 -23.92 -4.43 -11.22
CA HIS A 689 -22.47 -4.35 -11.01
C HIS A 689 -21.80 -5.22 -12.07
N GLY A 690 -20.57 -4.89 -12.40
CA GLY A 690 -19.70 -5.67 -13.24
C GLY A 690 -19.06 -6.76 -12.40
N THR A 691 -18.22 -7.58 -13.03
CA THR A 691 -17.52 -8.67 -12.35
C THR A 691 -16.03 -8.42 -12.18
N LEU A 692 -15.50 -7.34 -12.79
CA LEU A 692 -14.07 -7.04 -12.79
C LEU A 692 -13.56 -6.74 -11.39
N GLU A 693 -14.24 -5.84 -10.68
CA GLU A 693 -13.92 -5.43 -9.31
C GLU A 693 -14.11 -6.57 -8.28
N TRP A 694 -14.68 -7.70 -8.71
CA TRP A 694 -14.88 -8.93 -7.93
C TRP A 694 -13.95 -10.07 -8.34
N LEU A 695 -13.07 -9.86 -9.33
CA LEU A 695 -12.06 -10.87 -9.68
C LEU A 695 -11.10 -11.13 -8.49
N PRO A 696 -10.50 -12.32 -8.38
CA PRO A 696 -9.67 -12.72 -7.26
C PRO A 696 -8.45 -11.81 -7.10
N GLY A 697 -8.04 -11.62 -5.86
CA GLY A 697 -6.94 -10.74 -5.50
C GLY A 697 -7.15 -10.15 -4.12
N LYS A 698 -6.35 -9.13 -3.79
CA LYS A 698 -6.42 -8.43 -2.52
C LYS A 698 -7.76 -7.68 -2.37
N GLY A 699 -8.24 -7.53 -1.14
CA GLY A 699 -9.45 -6.76 -0.84
C GLY A 699 -9.28 -5.24 -1.09
N ILE A 700 -8.12 -4.69 -0.77
CA ILE A 700 -7.76 -3.28 -0.99
C ILE A 700 -6.24 -3.14 -1.18
N GLY A 701 -5.81 -2.13 -1.95
CA GLY A 701 -4.38 -1.89 -2.22
C GLY A 701 -3.80 -3.01 -3.07
N LEU A 702 -4.30 -3.12 -4.30
CA LEU A 702 -4.01 -4.24 -5.19
C LEU A 702 -2.54 -4.32 -5.61
N SER A 703 -2.05 -5.55 -5.77
CA SER A 703 -0.78 -5.85 -6.43
C SER A 703 -0.99 -6.25 -7.89
N GLU A 704 0.09 -6.36 -8.65
CA GLU A 704 0.11 -6.86 -10.02
C GLU A 704 -0.46 -8.28 -10.13
N ASN A 705 -0.42 -9.04 -9.03
CA ASN A 705 -0.97 -10.39 -8.96
C ASN A 705 -2.50 -10.42 -8.74
N CYS A 706 -3.16 -9.27 -8.68
CA CYS A 706 -4.61 -9.17 -8.59
C CYS A 706 -5.21 -9.04 -9.99
N TYR A 707 -6.15 -9.93 -10.36
CA TYR A 707 -6.77 -9.91 -11.68
C TYR A 707 -7.41 -8.57 -12.07
N PRO A 708 -8.13 -7.84 -11.17
CA PRO A 708 -8.67 -6.53 -11.53
C PRO A 708 -7.58 -5.54 -11.98
N ASP A 709 -6.43 -5.54 -11.29
CA ASP A 709 -5.29 -4.68 -11.59
C ASP A 709 -4.63 -5.06 -12.91
N ALA A 710 -4.30 -6.34 -13.07
CA ALA A 710 -3.62 -6.86 -14.25
C ALA A 710 -4.44 -6.66 -15.54
N PHE A 711 -5.77 -6.75 -15.46
CA PHE A 711 -6.63 -6.73 -16.64
C PHE A 711 -7.02 -5.31 -17.02
N LEU A 712 -7.47 -4.50 -16.05
CA LEU A 712 -7.88 -3.13 -16.33
C LEU A 712 -6.66 -2.25 -16.66
N GLY A 713 -5.54 -2.48 -15.97
CA GLY A 713 -4.35 -1.65 -16.12
C GLY A 713 -4.68 -0.17 -15.94
N ASP A 714 -3.95 0.69 -16.64
CA ASP A 714 -4.02 2.14 -16.53
C ASP A 714 -5.27 2.81 -17.11
N LEU A 715 -6.23 2.05 -17.65
CA LEU A 715 -7.45 2.62 -18.24
C LEU A 715 -8.33 3.31 -17.18
N PRO A 716 -8.66 4.60 -17.36
CA PRO A 716 -9.68 5.27 -16.57
C PRO A 716 -11.02 4.53 -16.65
N LEU A 717 -11.61 4.22 -15.49
CA LEU A 717 -12.90 3.55 -15.39
C LEU A 717 -13.93 4.52 -14.80
N PHE A 718 -14.98 4.81 -15.56
CA PHE A 718 -16.15 5.54 -15.10
C PHE A 718 -17.30 4.58 -14.85
N TYR A 719 -18.10 4.86 -13.83
CA TYR A 719 -19.08 3.90 -13.36
C TYR A 719 -20.40 4.56 -12.90
N PRO A 720 -21.41 4.65 -13.78
CA PRO A 720 -22.80 4.87 -13.38
C PRO A 720 -23.27 3.83 -12.34
N PHE A 721 -23.55 4.28 -11.12
CA PHE A 721 -23.86 3.39 -9.99
C PHE A 721 -25.06 3.87 -9.18
N ILE A 722 -25.88 2.97 -8.63
CA ILE A 722 -27.08 3.36 -7.89
C ILE A 722 -26.73 3.97 -6.53
N VAL A 723 -27.30 5.14 -6.20
CA VAL A 723 -26.93 5.93 -5.00
C VAL A 723 -27.16 5.21 -3.68
N ASN A 724 -28.14 4.31 -3.61
CA ASN A 724 -28.52 3.61 -2.37
C ASN A 724 -27.71 2.33 -2.11
N ASP A 725 -26.68 2.04 -2.92
CA ASP A 725 -25.78 0.91 -2.71
C ASP A 725 -24.30 1.32 -2.62
N PRO A 726 -23.92 2.05 -1.56
CA PRO A 726 -22.56 2.55 -1.40
C PRO A 726 -21.53 1.43 -1.16
N GLY A 727 -21.97 0.25 -0.70
CA GLY A 727 -21.08 -0.87 -0.38
C GLY A 727 -20.38 -1.43 -1.63
N GLU A 728 -21.15 -1.81 -2.65
CA GLU A 728 -20.60 -2.32 -3.91
C GLU A 728 -19.93 -1.20 -4.72
N GLY A 729 -20.47 0.02 -4.68
CA GLY A 729 -19.81 1.19 -5.30
C GLY A 729 -18.41 1.42 -4.72
N SER A 730 -18.23 1.27 -3.40
CA SER A 730 -16.92 1.36 -2.76
C SER A 730 -15.97 0.24 -3.22
N GLN A 731 -16.47 -0.97 -3.48
CA GLN A 731 -15.65 -2.06 -4.02
C GLN A 731 -15.06 -1.69 -5.39
N ALA A 732 -15.87 -1.11 -6.28
CA ALA A 732 -15.41 -0.64 -7.58
C ALA A 732 -14.34 0.47 -7.46
N LYS A 733 -14.56 1.45 -6.58
CA LYS A 733 -13.57 2.52 -6.29
C LYS A 733 -12.23 1.94 -5.83
N ARG A 734 -12.28 0.93 -4.95
CA ARG A 734 -11.13 0.38 -4.22
C ARG A 734 -10.36 -0.72 -4.95
N ARG A 735 -11.00 -1.43 -5.89
CA ARG A 735 -10.40 -2.56 -6.62
C ARG A 735 -10.31 -2.36 -8.12
N ALA A 736 -10.86 -1.27 -8.66
CA ALA A 736 -10.81 -0.97 -10.09
C ALA A 736 -10.62 0.52 -10.38
N HIS A 737 -10.14 1.30 -9.39
CA HIS A 737 -9.90 2.75 -9.48
C HIS A 737 -11.08 3.52 -10.13
N ALA A 738 -12.31 3.05 -9.87
CA ALA A 738 -13.50 3.55 -10.53
C ALA A 738 -13.86 4.97 -10.07
N VAL A 739 -14.19 5.83 -11.04
CA VAL A 739 -14.88 7.10 -10.83
C VAL A 739 -16.37 6.81 -10.86
N VAL A 740 -16.96 6.66 -9.67
CA VAL A 740 -18.41 6.43 -9.54
C VAL A 740 -19.16 7.73 -9.79
N VAL A 741 -20.11 7.67 -10.72
CA VAL A 741 -21.09 8.74 -10.99
C VAL A 741 -22.44 8.19 -10.57
N ASP A 742 -23.00 8.68 -9.47
CA ASP A 742 -24.21 8.09 -8.91
C ASP A 742 -25.45 8.45 -9.74
N HIS A 743 -26.43 7.54 -9.75
CA HIS A 743 -27.75 7.78 -10.31
C HIS A 743 -28.84 7.49 -9.28
N LEU A 744 -29.98 8.15 -9.46
CA LEU A 744 -31.13 8.00 -8.57
C LEU A 744 -31.71 6.58 -8.65
N THR A 745 -32.36 6.15 -7.58
CA THR A 745 -33.19 4.95 -7.57
C THR A 745 -34.41 5.13 -8.49
N PRO A 746 -35.03 4.05 -9.00
CA PRO A 746 -36.30 4.13 -9.69
C PRO A 746 -37.36 4.88 -8.87
N PRO A 747 -38.31 5.58 -9.51
CA PRO A 747 -39.38 6.24 -8.79
C PRO A 747 -40.22 5.21 -8.04
N HIS A 748 -40.44 5.45 -6.74
CA HIS A 748 -41.30 4.63 -5.90
C HIS A 748 -42.76 5.09 -6.03
N ASP A 749 -43.64 4.28 -6.64
CA ASP A 749 -45.08 4.56 -6.67
C ASP A 749 -45.82 3.85 -5.52
N LEU A 750 -46.35 4.64 -4.59
CA LEU A 750 -47.20 4.21 -3.47
C LEU A 750 -48.47 3.46 -3.95
N ARG A 751 -48.97 3.70 -5.17
CA ARG A 751 -50.19 3.05 -5.68
C ARG A 751 -50.01 1.54 -5.92
N ARG A 752 -48.80 1.07 -6.25
CA ARG A 752 -48.53 -0.38 -6.38
C ARG A 752 -48.49 -1.11 -5.03
N TYR A 753 -48.07 -0.42 -3.97
CA TYR A 753 -48.06 -0.98 -2.61
C TYR A 753 -49.50 -1.10 -2.06
N LEU A 754 -50.33 -0.08 -2.29
CA LEU A 754 -51.74 -0.09 -1.91
C LEU A 754 -52.60 -1.04 -2.75
N TRP A 755 -52.27 -1.27 -4.03
CA TRP A 755 -52.94 -2.27 -4.85
C TRP A 755 -52.71 -3.70 -4.32
N ARG A 756 -51.46 -4.06 -3.98
CA ARG A 756 -51.14 -5.38 -3.41
C ARG A 756 -51.75 -5.59 -2.01
N ALA A 757 -51.76 -4.54 -1.18
CA ALA A 757 -52.42 -4.57 0.13
C ALA A 757 -53.97 -4.64 0.01
N GLY A 758 -54.54 -3.95 -0.98
CA GLY A 758 -55.98 -3.94 -1.26
C GLY A 758 -56.51 -5.27 -1.80
N THR A 759 -55.74 -5.97 -2.65
CA THR A 759 -56.12 -7.30 -3.14
C THR A 759 -56.06 -8.39 -2.06
N ALA A 760 -55.18 -8.25 -1.06
CA ALA A 760 -55.14 -9.17 0.08
C ALA A 760 -56.32 -8.97 1.06
N TYR A 761 -56.86 -7.75 1.15
CA TYR A 761 -58.04 -7.46 1.99
C TYR A 761 -59.38 -7.83 1.31
N ALA A 762 -59.41 -7.88 -0.03
CA ALA A 762 -60.60 -8.26 -0.81
C ALA A 762 -60.78 -9.78 -0.99
N ALA A 763 -59.72 -10.58 -0.77
CA ALA A 763 -59.78 -12.05 -0.81
C ALA A 763 -60.05 -12.71 0.55
N GLY A 764 -60.30 -11.90 1.59
CA GLY A 764 -60.54 -12.34 2.97
C GLY A 764 -61.88 -11.86 3.56
N ARG A 765 -62.91 -11.67 2.73
CA ARG A 765 -64.31 -11.47 3.16
C ARG A 765 -65.27 -12.30 2.33
#